data_AF-A0A7X8D957-F1
#
_entry.id   AF-A0A7X8D957-F1
#
_cell.length_a   1.000
_cell.length_b   1.000
_cell.length_c   1.000
_cell.angle_alpha   90.00
_cell.angle_beta   90.00
_cell.angle_gamma   90.00
#
_symmetry.space_group_name_H-M   'P 1'
#
loop_
_entity.id
_entity.type
_entity.pdbx_description
1 polymer ?
#
loop_
_entity_poly.entity_id
_entity_poly.type
_entity_poly.pdbx_seq_one_letter_code
_entity_poly.pdbx_strand_id
1 'polypeptide(L)'
;MRKLLTLLLAACFVFTLGTAAINAEENAEGGNKVIFFGEDDYLSRLTVANDKLYLLFPSGLYEYAPEGNKLITDDENIATADFLISGDGKLYTISALENLTLREVVLGEKASFKEILTTDNYDELYSISPVIKDGFLYFNISRSEIIKLNISTGETKSLNVGVFTYFYVMEDGNILLLREADSERRLDVYNPETGENTLFANVDPNAYIGYMLYDSNKGSALLLGLGNIYEAKDGEEARIIDHYLQGDVMSAALYKDEVALLSDDTLIIRDFSAPKSDKSLTLLNKMGRGYEWRDFIINNPDTELNLISAINTSSEERFINDMVTKSNSVDVYILKDTNLLSAIKNKGYFKDLAENEKLKAQHADMYPAYKNAFRTEGKIAAFPKECFIETLCYNKQAFEEFKLTVPETFDEFFDLCINWLENPPKDSENYIMDPFMSGFGINLENMFITYCAEMVRNNRAIDFSSEDMYRLMEKYRKTEELHEVDTDYDSDKKHMFYTYALSILDENSDYGYMPLKFYKENTAAILSPMSEFTGLEYFVVNPYSKNAEDAYKLILSYDGKRETSSKAVLYTSVVGPIENPYYKEHMENFNIRLEELKQSLEKADEFEKQDAQNNLDDFVEYMSHYERTAKWELSESASNIYKGLADMIYIESYNPFQALIISEPELMQGADTMPIDMLLSSIDSKIKLLQTESK
;
A
#
# COMPACT_ATOMS: atom_id res chain seq x y z
N MET A 1 -14.46 -20.51 9.56
CA MET A 1 -13.27 -19.71 9.89
C MET A 1 -13.27 -18.30 9.28
N ARG A 2 -13.58 -18.09 7.98
CA ARG A 2 -13.73 -16.72 7.39
C ARG A 2 -14.75 -15.80 8.09
N LYS A 3 -15.85 -16.32 8.64
CA LYS A 3 -16.83 -15.50 9.40
C LYS A 3 -16.40 -15.15 10.84
N LEU A 4 -15.40 -15.82 11.40
CA LEU A 4 -14.87 -15.50 12.74
C LEU A 4 -13.78 -14.43 12.67
N LEU A 5 -12.99 -14.41 11.59
CA LEU A 5 -11.95 -13.39 11.36
C LEU A 5 -12.57 -11.99 11.10
N THR A 6 -13.70 -11.93 10.40
CA THR A 6 -14.43 -10.67 10.15
C THR A 6 -15.09 -10.11 11.42
N LEU A 7 -15.40 -10.97 12.40
CA LEU A 7 -15.99 -10.56 13.69
C LEU A 7 -14.94 -10.16 14.74
N LEU A 8 -13.71 -10.67 14.65
CA LEU A 8 -12.61 -10.27 15.53
C LEU A 8 -12.00 -8.91 15.15
N LEU A 9 -12.01 -8.55 13.87
CA LEU A 9 -11.65 -7.19 13.41
C LEU A 9 -12.70 -6.13 13.81
N ALA A 10 -13.96 -6.53 14.03
CA ALA A 10 -15.03 -5.64 14.46
C ALA A 10 -15.11 -5.44 15.98
N ALA A 11 -14.40 -6.25 16.79
CA ALA A 11 -14.52 -6.25 18.25
C ALA A 11 -13.42 -5.47 19.00
N CYS A 12 -12.41 -4.94 18.30
CA CYS A 12 -11.35 -4.11 18.92
C CYS A 12 -11.65 -2.60 18.90
N PHE A 13 -12.76 -2.16 18.31
CA PHE A 13 -13.18 -0.74 18.31
C PHE A 13 -14.42 -0.55 19.18
N VAL A 14 -14.27 -0.67 20.51
CA VAL A 14 -15.33 -0.29 21.45
C VAL A 14 -14.75 0.44 22.67
N PHE A 15 -14.94 1.76 22.65
CA PHE A 15 -14.86 2.77 23.72
C PHE A 15 -13.51 3.36 24.14
N THR A 16 -13.10 4.39 23.39
CA THR A 16 -12.74 5.71 23.95
C THR A 16 -13.66 6.78 23.35
N LEU A 17 -14.87 6.91 23.91
CA LEU A 17 -15.75 8.03 23.58
C LEU A 17 -15.12 9.35 24.05
N GLY A 18 -14.73 10.18 23.07
CA GLY A 18 -14.55 11.62 23.22
C GLY A 18 -13.12 12.08 23.42
N THR A 19 -12.45 12.47 22.33
CA THR A 19 -11.51 13.62 22.27
C THR A 19 -10.87 13.81 20.89
N ALA A 20 -10.87 12.81 20.00
CA ALA A 20 -10.13 12.86 18.72
C ALA A 20 -10.65 13.90 17.71
N ALA A 21 -11.96 14.05 17.53
CA ALA A 21 -12.56 15.07 16.64
C ALA A 21 -12.26 16.54 17.03
N ILE A 22 -11.66 16.75 18.21
CA ILE A 22 -11.27 18.06 18.77
C ILE A 22 -9.77 18.35 18.51
N ASN A 23 -8.92 17.31 18.36
CA ASN A 23 -7.48 17.44 18.17
C ASN A 23 -7.13 17.34 16.67
N ALA A 24 -7.37 18.42 15.93
CA ALA A 24 -6.95 18.57 14.55
C ALA A 24 -5.61 19.32 14.48
N GLU A 25 -4.67 18.83 13.67
CA GLU A 25 -3.43 19.55 13.36
C GLU A 25 -3.56 20.19 11.98
N GLU A 26 -3.48 21.52 11.92
CA GLU A 26 -3.69 22.32 10.71
C GLU A 26 -2.36 22.91 10.20
N ASN A 27 -2.13 22.81 8.89
CA ASN A 27 -1.21 23.70 8.19
C ASN A 27 -2.00 24.94 7.69
N ALA A 28 -1.71 26.11 8.25
CA ALA A 28 -2.51 27.33 8.09
C ALA A 28 -1.89 28.41 7.18
N GLU A 29 -0.75 28.16 6.50
CA GLU A 29 -0.14 29.16 5.62
C GLU A 29 -0.39 28.86 4.11
N GLY A 30 -1.16 29.73 3.46
CA GLY A 30 -1.47 29.68 2.02
C GLY A 30 -2.90 29.26 1.68
N GLY A 31 -3.22 29.18 0.39
CA GLY A 31 -4.55 28.79 -0.12
C GLY A 31 -4.97 27.33 0.05
N ASN A 32 -4.15 26.54 0.74
CA ASN A 32 -4.34 25.11 0.91
C ASN A 32 -4.33 24.77 2.40
N LYS A 33 -5.48 24.34 2.93
CA LYS A 33 -5.57 23.83 4.30
C LYS A 33 -5.58 22.32 4.26
N VAL A 34 -4.59 21.73 4.91
CA VAL A 34 -4.48 20.28 5.10
C VAL A 34 -4.66 20.01 6.58
N ILE A 35 -5.64 19.17 6.91
CA ILE A 35 -6.04 18.87 8.28
C ILE A 35 -5.99 17.38 8.49
N PHE A 36 -5.16 16.96 9.44
CA PHE A 36 -5.03 15.58 9.85
C PHE A 36 -5.84 15.33 11.12
N PHE A 37 -6.61 14.25 11.13
CA PHE A 37 -7.35 13.78 12.31
C PHE A 37 -6.56 12.70 13.05
N GLY A 38 -6.98 12.36 14.27
CA GLY A 38 -6.34 11.31 15.07
C GLY A 38 -6.70 9.90 14.58
N GLU A 39 -5.86 8.92 14.92
CA GLU A 39 -6.01 7.52 14.47
C GLU A 39 -7.23 6.80 15.08
N ASP A 40 -7.72 7.29 16.23
CA ASP A 40 -8.84 6.67 16.96
C ASP A 40 -10.23 6.96 16.34
N ASP A 41 -10.34 7.98 15.48
CA ASP A 41 -11.61 8.42 14.90
C ASP A 41 -11.37 9.10 13.54
N TYR A 42 -11.46 8.30 12.47
CA TYR A 42 -11.15 8.75 11.11
C TYR A 42 -12.34 9.46 10.45
N LEU A 43 -12.05 10.48 9.63
CA LEU A 43 -13.06 11.16 8.83
C LEU A 43 -13.51 10.23 7.70
N SER A 44 -14.79 9.86 7.67
CA SER A 44 -15.33 8.91 6.69
C SER A 44 -15.97 9.59 5.49
N ARG A 45 -16.69 10.70 5.69
CA ARG A 45 -17.39 11.46 4.63
C ARG A 45 -17.45 12.95 4.96
N LEU A 46 -17.65 13.77 3.94
CA LEU A 46 -17.96 15.19 4.11
C LEU A 46 -19.04 15.66 3.14
N THR A 47 -19.69 16.77 3.44
CA THR A 47 -20.56 17.46 2.46
C THR A 47 -20.79 18.90 2.88
N VAL A 48 -21.39 19.70 1.99
CA VAL A 48 -21.70 21.10 2.26
C VAL A 48 -23.21 21.32 2.16
N ALA A 49 -23.82 21.82 3.23
CA ALA A 49 -25.22 22.21 3.25
C ALA A 49 -25.37 23.59 3.89
N ASN A 50 -26.15 24.49 3.27
CA ASN A 50 -26.39 25.85 3.77
C ASN A 50 -25.09 26.60 4.11
N ASP A 51 -24.12 26.58 3.20
CA ASP A 51 -22.79 27.22 3.31
C ASP A 51 -21.91 26.72 4.48
N LYS A 52 -22.27 25.59 5.08
CA LYS A 52 -21.53 24.94 6.17
C LYS A 52 -20.97 23.59 5.71
N LEU A 53 -19.72 23.34 6.09
CA LEU A 53 -19.06 22.06 5.86
C LEU A 53 -19.38 21.13 7.03
N TYR A 54 -19.85 19.93 6.71
CA TYR A 54 -20.16 18.87 7.66
C TYR A 54 -19.22 17.69 7.46
N LEU A 55 -18.77 17.12 8.57
CA LEU A 55 -17.78 16.04 8.65
C LEU A 55 -18.40 14.85 9.39
N LEU A 56 -18.35 13.67 8.78
CA LEU A 56 -18.85 12.43 9.37
C LEU A 56 -17.69 11.60 9.90
N PHE A 57 -17.75 11.27 11.17
CA PHE A 57 -16.83 10.38 11.86
C PHE A 57 -17.61 9.19 12.44
N PRO A 58 -16.97 8.05 12.70
CA PRO A 58 -17.55 6.98 13.53
C PRO A 58 -18.10 7.49 14.88
N SER A 59 -17.47 8.52 15.47
CA SER A 59 -17.96 9.12 16.72
C SER A 59 -19.18 10.05 16.58
N GLY A 60 -19.52 10.47 15.36
CA GLY A 60 -20.65 11.39 15.13
C GLY A 60 -20.52 12.28 13.90
N LEU A 61 -21.54 13.11 13.72
CA LEU A 61 -21.59 14.17 12.71
C LEU A 61 -21.19 15.50 13.35
N TYR A 62 -20.30 16.22 12.68
CA TYR A 62 -19.77 17.50 13.14
C TYR A 62 -19.93 18.59 12.08
N GLU A 63 -20.10 19.84 12.52
CA GLU A 63 -19.94 21.04 11.70
C GLU A 63 -18.49 21.48 11.82
N TYR A 64 -17.80 21.61 10.68
CA TYR A 64 -16.41 22.06 10.64
C TYR A 64 -16.30 23.51 11.10
N ALA A 65 -15.36 23.74 12.02
CA ALA A 65 -14.95 25.08 12.42
C ALA A 65 -13.43 25.09 12.71
N PRO A 66 -12.68 26.11 12.26
CA PRO A 66 -11.22 26.14 12.43
C PRO A 66 -10.75 26.06 13.89
N GLU A 67 -11.53 26.64 14.82
CA GLU A 67 -11.21 26.68 16.26
C GLU A 67 -11.60 25.38 16.99
N GLY A 68 -12.16 24.40 16.27
CA GLY A 68 -12.65 23.14 16.83
C GLY A 68 -14.03 22.78 16.29
N ASN A 69 -14.15 21.55 15.78
CA ASN A 69 -15.38 21.04 15.18
C ASN A 69 -16.52 20.98 16.21
N LYS A 70 -17.72 21.41 15.79
CA LYS A 70 -18.91 21.39 16.64
C LYS A 70 -19.68 20.09 16.44
N LEU A 71 -19.81 19.27 17.49
CA LEU A 71 -20.67 18.08 17.45
C LEU A 71 -22.12 18.49 17.16
N ILE A 72 -22.68 17.90 16.11
CA ILE A 72 -24.07 18.09 15.69
C ILE A 72 -24.95 16.96 16.26
N THR A 73 -24.46 15.72 16.20
CA THR A 73 -25.08 14.56 16.83
C THR A 73 -24.12 13.37 16.84
N ASP A 74 -24.26 12.51 17.85
CA ASP A 74 -23.55 11.25 18.06
C ASP A 74 -24.49 10.04 17.85
N ASP A 75 -25.64 10.25 17.20
CA ASP A 75 -26.61 9.19 16.90
C ASP A 75 -26.00 8.15 15.93
N GLU A 76 -25.95 6.89 16.36
CA GLU A 76 -25.38 5.78 15.58
C GLU A 76 -26.03 5.62 14.21
N ASN A 77 -27.32 5.94 14.04
CA ASN A 77 -28.01 5.86 12.74
C ASN A 77 -27.52 6.91 11.72
N ILE A 78 -26.81 7.92 12.20
CA ILE A 78 -26.14 8.94 11.39
C ILE A 78 -24.65 8.62 11.28
N ALA A 79 -23.99 8.36 12.42
CA ALA A 79 -22.53 8.19 12.50
C ALA A 79 -22.01 6.98 11.70
N THR A 80 -22.81 5.92 11.58
CA THR A 80 -22.45 4.68 10.86
C THR A 80 -22.90 4.65 9.40
N ALA A 81 -23.34 5.80 8.85
CA ALA A 81 -23.82 5.86 7.48
C ALA A 81 -22.70 5.71 6.44
N ASP A 82 -23.00 5.03 5.33
CA ASP A 82 -22.08 4.82 4.21
C ASP A 82 -21.87 6.08 3.37
N PHE A 83 -22.86 7.00 3.36
CA PHE A 83 -22.77 8.29 2.68
C PHE A 83 -23.34 9.42 3.53
N LEU A 84 -22.69 10.58 3.43
CA LEU A 84 -23.20 11.88 3.86
C LEU A 84 -23.35 12.76 2.61
N ILE A 85 -24.56 13.19 2.30
CA ILE A 85 -24.83 14.00 1.10
C ILE A 85 -25.76 15.17 1.42
N SER A 86 -25.69 16.20 0.59
CA SER A 86 -26.59 17.35 0.64
C SER A 86 -27.42 17.45 -0.63
N GLY A 87 -28.65 17.93 -0.51
CA GLY A 87 -29.50 18.24 -1.65
C GLY A 87 -30.68 19.10 -1.20
N ASP A 88 -31.13 20.01 -2.06
CA ASP A 88 -32.29 20.87 -1.82
C ASP A 88 -32.24 21.63 -0.47
N GLY A 89 -31.04 22.07 -0.07
CA GLY A 89 -30.79 22.80 1.18
C GLY A 89 -30.83 21.95 2.45
N LYS A 90 -30.86 20.61 2.32
CA LYS A 90 -30.94 19.65 3.42
C LYS A 90 -29.74 18.70 3.44
N LEU A 91 -29.58 18.04 4.58
CA LEU A 91 -28.54 17.06 4.84
C LEU A 91 -29.16 15.67 4.95
N TYR A 92 -28.51 14.67 4.37
CA TYR A 92 -28.99 13.29 4.33
C TYR A 92 -27.87 12.30 4.61
N THR A 93 -28.25 11.18 5.22
CA THR A 93 -27.39 9.99 5.33
C THR A 93 -28.00 8.81 4.59
N ILE A 94 -27.14 7.96 4.04
CA ILE A 94 -27.53 6.71 3.38
C ILE A 94 -26.79 5.56 4.04
N SER A 95 -27.53 4.53 4.45
CA SER A 95 -26.99 3.20 4.78
C SER A 95 -27.34 2.25 3.65
N ALA A 96 -26.40 1.38 3.26
CA ALA A 96 -26.47 0.56 2.05
C ALA A 96 -25.97 -0.90 2.24
N LEU A 97 -25.42 -1.26 3.40
CA LEU A 97 -24.83 -2.59 3.65
C LEU A 97 -25.86 -3.75 3.73
N GLU A 98 -27.09 -3.47 4.15
CA GLU A 98 -28.17 -4.48 4.23
C GLU A 98 -29.41 -4.07 3.44
N ASN A 99 -29.87 -2.85 3.66
CA ASN A 99 -30.97 -2.21 2.93
C ASN A 99 -30.55 -0.80 2.56
N LEU A 100 -31.08 -0.25 1.47
CA LEU A 100 -30.94 1.17 1.17
C LEU A 100 -31.88 1.96 2.09
N THR A 101 -31.33 2.60 3.11
CA THR A 101 -32.07 3.49 4.01
C THR A 101 -31.60 4.92 3.85
N LEU A 102 -32.51 5.80 3.43
CA LEU A 102 -32.30 7.25 3.32
C LEU A 102 -32.89 7.94 4.55
N ARG A 103 -32.06 8.73 5.23
CA ARG A 103 -32.47 9.53 6.40
C ARG A 103 -32.19 11.01 6.15
N GLU A 104 -33.15 11.86 6.47
CA GLU A 104 -32.94 13.31 6.56
C GLU A 104 -32.35 13.63 7.93
N VAL A 105 -31.24 14.37 7.97
CA VAL A 105 -30.67 14.91 9.21
C VAL A 105 -31.37 16.22 9.52
N VAL A 106 -32.19 16.21 10.56
CA VAL A 106 -32.95 17.37 11.02
C VAL A 106 -32.10 18.15 12.01
N LEU A 107 -31.54 19.27 11.54
CA LEU A 107 -30.68 20.15 12.34
C LEU A 107 -31.48 20.85 13.45
N GLY A 108 -30.92 20.86 14.65
CA GLY A 108 -31.49 21.47 15.86
C GLY A 108 -30.39 21.75 16.92
N GLU A 109 -30.76 21.91 18.19
CA GLU A 109 -29.77 22.00 19.28
C GLU A 109 -28.90 20.73 19.38
N LYS A 110 -29.55 19.57 19.23
CA LYS A 110 -28.94 18.27 18.91
C LYS A 110 -29.68 17.74 17.69
N ALA A 111 -28.97 17.39 16.62
CA ALA A 111 -29.63 16.91 15.42
C ALA A 111 -30.27 15.54 15.66
N SER A 112 -31.44 15.34 15.07
CA SER A 112 -32.14 14.06 15.00
C SER A 112 -32.20 13.57 13.56
N PHE A 113 -32.59 12.33 13.32
CA PHE A 113 -32.90 11.86 11.98
C PHE A 113 -34.40 11.65 11.78
N LYS A 114 -34.82 11.77 10.52
CA LYS A 114 -36.11 11.28 10.04
C LYS A 114 -35.84 10.27 8.94
N GLU A 115 -36.22 9.02 9.17
CA GLU A 115 -36.21 8.02 8.10
C GLU A 115 -37.22 8.41 7.02
N ILE A 116 -36.74 8.51 5.79
CA ILE A 116 -37.54 8.91 4.64
C ILE A 116 -37.96 7.70 3.83
N LEU A 117 -37.03 6.77 3.63
CA LEU A 117 -37.23 5.59 2.82
C LEU A 117 -36.31 4.46 3.33
N THR A 118 -36.83 3.24 3.37
CA THR A 118 -36.05 2.00 3.45
C THR A 118 -36.54 1.05 2.36
N THR A 119 -35.63 0.44 1.60
CA THR A 119 -35.98 -0.53 0.54
C THR A 119 -35.07 -1.76 0.55
N ASP A 120 -35.70 -2.93 0.45
CA ASP A 120 -35.07 -4.25 0.58
C ASP A 120 -34.52 -4.80 -0.76
N ASN A 121 -34.33 -3.96 -1.78
CA ASN A 121 -34.20 -4.39 -3.18
C ASN A 121 -32.81 -4.16 -3.81
N TYR A 122 -31.80 -3.80 -3.03
CA TYR A 122 -30.46 -3.51 -3.55
C TYR A 122 -29.39 -4.23 -2.73
N ASP A 123 -29.34 -5.56 -2.87
CA ASP A 123 -28.39 -6.44 -2.15
C ASP A 123 -26.91 -6.08 -2.41
N GLU A 124 -26.62 -5.32 -3.48
CA GLU A 124 -25.27 -4.82 -3.80
C GLU A 124 -25.35 -3.41 -4.42
N LEU A 125 -25.25 -2.37 -3.59
CA LEU A 125 -25.10 -1.01 -4.10
C LEU A 125 -23.68 -0.81 -4.66
N TYR A 126 -23.59 -0.71 -5.99
CA TYR A 126 -22.40 -0.20 -6.68
C TYR A 126 -22.38 1.34 -6.72
N SER A 127 -22.95 2.01 -5.70
CA SER A 127 -23.13 3.46 -5.73
C SER A 127 -21.83 4.18 -5.41
N ILE A 128 -21.26 4.85 -6.40
CA ILE A 128 -20.00 5.59 -6.24
C ILE A 128 -20.27 7.07 -5.93
N SER A 129 -21.45 7.61 -6.26
CA SER A 129 -21.76 9.04 -6.10
C SER A 129 -23.28 9.31 -6.04
N PRO A 130 -23.97 9.00 -4.92
CA PRO A 130 -25.40 9.31 -4.82
C PRO A 130 -25.62 10.83 -4.77
N VAL A 131 -26.64 11.33 -5.48
CA VAL A 131 -26.95 12.76 -5.58
C VAL A 131 -28.43 13.00 -5.27
N ILE A 132 -28.73 14.00 -4.45
CA ILE A 132 -30.11 14.47 -4.25
C ILE A 132 -30.30 15.78 -4.99
N LYS A 133 -31.33 15.83 -5.83
CA LYS A 133 -31.72 17.03 -6.58
C LYS A 133 -33.22 17.04 -6.86
N ASP A 134 -33.86 18.16 -6.57
CA ASP A 134 -35.28 18.42 -6.85
C ASP A 134 -36.24 17.35 -6.30
N GLY A 135 -35.96 16.86 -5.10
CA GLY A 135 -36.75 15.82 -4.43
C GLY A 135 -36.53 14.40 -4.95
N PHE A 136 -35.50 14.17 -5.77
CA PHE A 136 -35.10 12.86 -6.25
C PHE A 136 -33.72 12.46 -5.75
N LEU A 137 -33.58 11.19 -5.37
CA LEU A 137 -32.30 10.53 -5.12
C LEU A 137 -31.87 9.82 -6.41
N TYR A 138 -30.68 10.14 -6.89
CA TYR A 138 -30.04 9.47 -8.01
C TYR A 138 -28.89 8.61 -7.47
N PHE A 139 -28.87 7.33 -7.85
CA PHE A 139 -27.82 6.40 -7.48
C PHE A 139 -27.69 5.33 -8.56
N ASN A 140 -26.56 4.63 -8.62
CA ASN A 140 -26.33 3.60 -9.62
C ASN A 140 -26.24 2.21 -8.98
N ILE A 141 -26.77 1.22 -9.70
CA ILE A 141 -26.75 -0.20 -9.31
C ILE A 141 -25.84 -1.03 -10.23
N SER A 142 -25.37 -0.41 -11.32
CA SER A 142 -24.40 -0.97 -12.25
C SER A 142 -23.60 0.17 -12.89
N ARG A 143 -22.63 -0.17 -13.76
CA ARG A 143 -21.87 0.81 -14.56
C ARG A 143 -22.64 1.36 -15.77
N SER A 144 -23.91 1.00 -15.97
CA SER A 144 -24.70 1.46 -17.13
C SER A 144 -26.09 1.99 -16.81
N GLU A 145 -26.48 1.92 -15.54
CA GLU A 145 -27.85 2.22 -15.10
C GLU A 145 -27.85 3.13 -13.87
N ILE A 146 -28.60 4.22 -13.97
CA ILE A 146 -28.86 5.15 -12.87
C ILE A 146 -30.34 5.04 -12.49
N ILE A 147 -30.59 4.83 -11.21
CA ILE A 147 -31.93 4.85 -10.63
C ILE A 147 -32.24 6.26 -10.17
N LYS A 148 -33.34 6.82 -10.70
CA LYS A 148 -33.97 8.06 -10.23
C LYS A 148 -35.13 7.69 -9.31
N LEU A 149 -34.98 7.94 -8.01
CA LEU A 149 -35.96 7.63 -6.98
C LEU A 149 -36.66 8.90 -6.50
N ASN A 150 -37.99 8.94 -6.49
CA ASN A 150 -38.75 10.02 -5.87
C ASN A 150 -38.78 9.82 -4.35
N ILE A 151 -38.16 10.75 -3.63
CA ILE A 151 -37.97 10.66 -2.17
C ILE A 151 -39.31 10.67 -1.42
N SER A 152 -40.34 11.32 -1.97
CA SER A 152 -41.65 11.46 -1.32
C SER A 152 -42.59 10.29 -1.55
N THR A 153 -42.50 9.60 -2.69
CA THR A 153 -43.40 8.51 -3.07
C THR A 153 -42.74 7.13 -3.01
N GLY A 154 -41.41 7.07 -3.02
CA GLY A 154 -40.64 5.83 -3.16
C GLY A 154 -40.63 5.25 -4.59
N GLU A 155 -41.27 5.94 -5.56
CA GLU A 155 -41.31 5.48 -6.95
C GLU A 155 -39.93 5.59 -7.61
N THR A 156 -39.52 4.56 -8.32
CA THR A 156 -38.23 4.51 -9.03
C THR A 156 -38.43 4.51 -10.55
N LYS A 157 -37.51 5.20 -11.24
CA LYS A 157 -37.34 5.14 -12.69
C LYS A 157 -35.90 4.75 -12.98
N SER A 158 -35.72 3.64 -13.71
CA SER A 158 -34.42 3.26 -14.25
C SER A 158 -34.08 4.10 -15.48
N LEU A 159 -32.84 4.58 -15.55
CA LEU A 159 -32.25 5.31 -16.66
C LEU A 159 -31.07 4.51 -17.18
N ASN A 160 -31.20 3.93 -18.39
CA ASN A 160 -30.07 3.31 -19.07
C ASN A 160 -29.25 4.38 -19.78
N VAL A 161 -28.07 4.65 -19.24
CA VAL A 161 -27.19 5.73 -19.68
C VAL A 161 -25.96 5.23 -20.42
N GLY A 162 -25.83 3.92 -20.66
CA GLY A 162 -24.62 3.30 -21.19
C GLY A 162 -23.44 3.35 -20.20
N VAL A 163 -22.30 2.74 -20.55
CA VAL A 163 -21.18 2.58 -19.61
C VAL A 163 -20.61 3.93 -19.13
N PHE A 164 -20.48 4.12 -17.82
CA PHE A 164 -19.90 5.29 -17.16
C PHE A 164 -19.11 4.88 -15.92
N THR A 165 -18.25 5.80 -15.45
CA THR A 165 -17.44 5.64 -14.22
C THR A 165 -17.99 6.50 -13.08
N TYR A 166 -18.28 7.78 -13.34
CA TYR A 166 -18.90 8.72 -12.38
C TYR A 166 -20.07 9.45 -13.02
N PHE A 167 -21.01 9.92 -12.21
CA PHE A 167 -22.07 10.81 -12.66
C PHE A 167 -22.32 11.95 -11.66
N TYR A 168 -22.90 13.04 -12.15
CA TYR A 168 -23.42 14.13 -11.34
C TYR A 168 -24.71 14.67 -11.96
N VAL A 169 -25.60 15.25 -11.16
CA VAL A 169 -26.87 15.84 -11.64
C VAL A 169 -26.73 17.36 -11.74
N MET A 170 -26.92 17.89 -12.94
CA MET A 170 -26.79 19.32 -13.24
C MET A 170 -28.02 20.11 -12.79
N GLU A 171 -27.91 21.43 -12.73
CA GLU A 171 -28.97 22.35 -12.28
C GLU A 171 -30.25 22.27 -13.13
N ASP A 172 -30.13 21.89 -14.40
CA ASP A 172 -31.23 21.74 -15.35
C ASP A 172 -31.85 20.32 -15.35
N GLY A 173 -31.36 19.44 -14.47
CA GLY A 173 -31.80 18.05 -14.35
C GLY A 173 -31.16 17.09 -15.35
N ASN A 174 -30.27 17.55 -16.24
CA ASN A 174 -29.44 16.66 -17.04
C ASN A 174 -28.38 15.96 -16.17
N ILE A 175 -27.85 14.84 -16.67
CA ILE A 175 -26.86 14.03 -15.95
C ILE A 175 -25.53 14.13 -16.67
N LEU A 176 -24.51 14.66 -15.99
CA LEU A 176 -23.14 14.64 -16.48
C LEU A 176 -22.53 13.26 -16.18
N LEU A 177 -21.91 12.63 -17.17
CA LEU A 177 -21.36 11.28 -17.12
C LEU A 177 -19.89 11.32 -17.50
N LEU A 178 -19.01 10.79 -16.65
CA LEU A 178 -17.64 10.45 -17.03
C LEU A 178 -17.63 9.09 -17.71
N ARG A 179 -17.11 9.03 -18.93
CA ARG A 179 -16.96 7.80 -19.70
C ARG A 179 -15.50 7.51 -19.98
N GLU A 180 -15.16 6.23 -19.87
CA GLU A 180 -13.81 5.71 -20.06
C GLU A 180 -13.87 4.50 -21.00
N ALA A 181 -13.03 4.55 -22.04
CA ALA A 181 -12.71 3.44 -22.93
C ALA A 181 -11.18 3.39 -23.09
N ASP A 182 -10.65 2.27 -23.59
CA ASP A 182 -9.19 2.01 -23.67
C ASP A 182 -8.37 3.14 -24.31
N SER A 183 -8.96 3.94 -25.20
CA SER A 183 -8.29 5.03 -25.92
C SER A 183 -8.98 6.39 -25.84
N GLU A 184 -10.05 6.53 -25.06
CA GLU A 184 -10.86 7.76 -25.01
C GLU A 184 -11.41 7.97 -23.60
N ARG A 185 -11.29 9.21 -23.10
CA ARG A 185 -11.93 9.64 -21.86
C ARG A 185 -12.66 10.95 -22.11
N ARG A 186 -13.90 11.05 -21.67
CA ARG A 186 -14.74 12.22 -21.95
C ARG A 186 -15.88 12.38 -20.96
N LEU A 187 -16.45 13.57 -20.96
CA LEU A 187 -17.67 13.91 -20.28
C LEU A 187 -18.82 13.99 -21.29
N ASP A 188 -19.93 13.31 -21.02
CA ASP A 188 -21.16 13.39 -21.80
C ASP A 188 -22.30 13.94 -20.92
N VAL A 189 -23.19 14.74 -21.50
CA VAL A 189 -24.47 15.14 -20.87
C VAL A 189 -25.57 14.22 -21.37
N TYR A 190 -26.26 13.55 -20.45
CA TYR A 190 -27.43 12.71 -20.70
C TYR A 190 -28.71 13.43 -20.31
N ASN A 191 -29.67 13.49 -21.22
CA ASN A 191 -31.00 14.02 -20.96
C ASN A 191 -31.97 12.90 -20.53
N PRO A 192 -32.50 12.90 -19.29
CA PRO A 192 -33.35 11.82 -18.79
C PRO A 192 -34.78 11.79 -19.36
N GLU A 193 -35.20 12.83 -20.07
CA GLU A 193 -36.51 12.93 -20.72
C GLU A 193 -36.46 12.43 -22.17
N THR A 194 -35.39 12.76 -22.90
CA THR A 194 -35.25 12.37 -24.32
C THR A 194 -34.41 11.10 -24.53
N GLY A 195 -33.54 10.76 -23.57
CA GLY A 195 -32.54 9.69 -23.71
C GLY A 195 -31.34 10.08 -24.58
N GLU A 196 -31.20 11.37 -24.94
CA GLU A 196 -30.11 11.88 -25.76
C GLU A 196 -28.81 12.01 -24.94
N ASN A 197 -27.67 11.73 -25.58
CA ASN A 197 -26.33 11.97 -25.05
C ASN A 197 -25.60 12.97 -25.95
N THR A 198 -25.02 14.02 -25.37
CA THR A 198 -24.19 15.00 -26.08
C THR A 198 -22.82 15.09 -25.44
N LEU A 199 -21.76 15.25 -26.25
CA LEU A 199 -20.42 15.48 -25.73
C LEU A 199 -20.38 16.81 -24.97
N PHE A 200 -19.87 16.80 -23.74
CA PHE A 200 -19.60 17.97 -22.93
C PHE A 200 -18.16 18.43 -23.10
N ALA A 201 -17.19 17.54 -22.83
CA ALA A 201 -15.77 17.86 -22.85
C ALA A 201 -14.92 16.61 -23.06
N ASN A 202 -13.72 16.78 -23.63
CA ASN A 202 -12.72 15.70 -23.69
C ASN A 202 -11.84 15.73 -22.44
N VAL A 203 -11.38 14.57 -22.00
CA VAL A 203 -10.43 14.42 -20.91
C VAL A 203 -9.23 13.66 -21.44
N ASP A 204 -8.01 13.98 -20.98
CA ASP A 204 -6.82 13.21 -21.33
C ASP A 204 -7.08 11.71 -21.03
N PRO A 205 -6.95 10.80 -22.01
CA PRO A 205 -7.19 9.38 -21.80
C PRO A 205 -6.34 8.79 -20.68
N ASN A 206 -5.18 9.39 -20.40
CA ASN A 206 -4.25 8.96 -19.36
C ASN A 206 -4.58 9.56 -17.98
N ALA A 207 -5.37 10.63 -17.89
CA ALA A 207 -5.69 11.25 -16.61
C ALA A 207 -6.55 10.32 -15.76
N TYR A 208 -6.02 9.79 -14.66
CA TYR A 208 -6.81 9.02 -13.71
C TYR A 208 -7.77 9.94 -12.95
N ILE A 209 -9.07 9.60 -12.93
CA ILE A 209 -10.11 10.35 -12.22
C ILE A 209 -10.77 9.44 -11.18
N GLY A 210 -10.68 9.84 -9.91
CA GLY A 210 -11.27 9.14 -8.77
C GLY A 210 -12.48 9.86 -8.16
N TYR A 211 -12.84 11.06 -8.63
CA TYR A 211 -14.05 11.77 -8.19
C TYR A 211 -14.46 12.85 -9.19
N MET A 212 -15.75 13.22 -9.19
CA MET A 212 -16.29 14.28 -10.03
C MET A 212 -17.30 15.17 -9.28
N LEU A 213 -17.21 16.48 -9.49
CA LEU A 213 -18.17 17.50 -9.06
C LEU A 213 -18.60 18.35 -10.25
N TYR A 214 -19.75 19.01 -10.14
CA TYR A 214 -20.17 20.04 -11.09
C TYR A 214 -20.44 21.37 -10.37
N ASP A 215 -19.74 22.43 -10.80
CA ASP A 215 -19.95 23.80 -10.33
C ASP A 215 -20.96 24.50 -11.24
N SER A 216 -22.23 24.52 -10.80
CA SER A 216 -23.32 25.19 -11.51
C SER A 216 -23.10 26.71 -11.66
N ASN A 217 -22.34 27.34 -10.75
CA ASN A 217 -22.08 28.79 -10.84
C ASN A 217 -21.05 29.11 -11.93
N LYS A 218 -20.07 28.22 -12.13
CA LYS A 218 -19.04 28.36 -13.17
C LYS A 218 -19.37 27.66 -14.48
N GLY A 219 -20.35 26.76 -14.48
CA GLY A 219 -20.70 25.93 -15.64
C GLY A 219 -19.58 24.95 -16.01
N SER A 220 -18.89 24.39 -15.01
CA SER A 220 -17.71 23.57 -15.20
C SER A 220 -17.72 22.32 -14.32
N ALA A 221 -17.25 21.21 -14.87
CA ALA A 221 -16.96 20.00 -14.12
C ALA A 221 -15.58 20.09 -13.47
N LEU A 222 -15.48 19.65 -12.21
CA LEU A 222 -14.21 19.43 -11.53
C LEU A 222 -13.96 17.92 -11.44
N LEU A 223 -12.81 17.47 -11.94
CA LEU A 223 -12.39 16.07 -11.89
C LEU A 223 -11.18 15.96 -10.98
N LEU A 224 -11.21 15.04 -10.02
CA LEU A 224 -10.16 14.86 -9.02
C LEU A 224 -9.47 13.53 -9.27
N GLY A 225 -8.14 13.51 -9.37
CA GLY A 225 -7.42 12.24 -9.39
C GLY A 225 -5.90 12.35 -9.48
N LEU A 226 -5.22 11.40 -8.81
CA LEU A 226 -3.77 11.35 -8.62
C LEU A 226 -3.17 12.70 -8.21
N GLY A 227 -3.79 13.39 -7.25
CA GLY A 227 -3.32 14.67 -6.74
C GLY A 227 -3.56 15.87 -7.67
N ASN A 228 -4.29 15.69 -8.79
CA ASN A 228 -4.61 16.76 -9.73
C ASN A 228 -6.10 17.14 -9.66
N ILE A 229 -6.37 18.44 -9.79
CA ILE A 229 -7.71 19.00 -9.97
C ILE A 229 -7.82 19.48 -11.42
N TYR A 230 -8.64 18.81 -12.21
CA TYR A 230 -8.95 19.20 -13.57
C TYR A 230 -10.25 20.01 -13.62
N GLU A 231 -10.29 21.04 -14.47
CA GLU A 231 -11.51 21.77 -14.83
C GLU A 231 -11.86 21.47 -16.27
N ALA A 232 -13.12 21.11 -16.53
CA ALA A 232 -13.67 20.93 -17.87
C ALA A 232 -14.90 21.81 -18.07
N LYS A 233 -14.96 22.51 -19.20
CA LYS A 233 -16.09 23.36 -19.60
C LYS A 233 -16.68 22.84 -20.90
N ASP A 234 -17.93 23.23 -21.17
CA ASP A 234 -18.64 22.82 -22.38
C ASP A 234 -17.84 23.18 -23.65
N GLY A 235 -17.54 22.16 -24.46
CA GLY A 235 -16.76 22.27 -25.69
C GLY A 235 -15.24 22.41 -25.50
N GLU A 236 -14.73 22.40 -24.27
CA GLU A 236 -13.31 22.53 -23.95
C GLU A 236 -12.67 21.17 -23.55
N GLU A 237 -11.35 21.10 -23.62
CA GLU A 237 -10.58 19.97 -23.08
C GLU A 237 -10.32 20.20 -21.59
N ALA A 238 -10.45 19.15 -20.78
CA ALA A 238 -10.16 19.19 -19.36
C ALA A 238 -8.69 19.53 -19.11
N ARG A 239 -8.42 20.50 -18.23
CA ARG A 239 -7.07 20.97 -17.92
C ARG A 239 -6.84 21.00 -16.42
N ILE A 240 -5.61 20.71 -16.00
CA ILE A 240 -5.20 20.85 -14.60
C ILE A 240 -5.25 22.33 -14.22
N ILE A 241 -6.02 22.65 -13.18
CA ILE A 241 -6.12 24.01 -12.62
C ILE A 241 -5.38 24.14 -11.29
N ASP A 242 -5.27 23.05 -10.53
CA ASP A 242 -4.58 23.00 -9.26
C ASP A 242 -4.22 21.54 -8.87
N HIS A 243 -3.54 21.37 -7.74
CA HIS A 243 -3.21 20.08 -7.16
C HIS A 243 -3.89 19.89 -5.80
N TYR A 244 -3.82 18.69 -5.24
CA TYR A 244 -4.15 18.42 -3.85
C TYR A 244 -3.20 17.34 -3.33
N LEU A 245 -3.11 17.19 -2.02
CA LEU A 245 -2.30 16.13 -1.42
C LEU A 245 -2.90 14.77 -1.79
N GLN A 246 -2.17 14.01 -2.62
CA GLN A 246 -2.66 12.79 -3.26
C GLN A 246 -3.13 11.73 -2.25
N GLY A 247 -4.20 11.02 -2.60
CA GLY A 247 -4.79 9.88 -1.91
C GLY A 247 -6.10 9.46 -2.60
N ASP A 248 -6.79 8.46 -2.06
CA ASP A 248 -8.08 8.02 -2.57
C ASP A 248 -9.15 9.04 -2.16
N VAL A 249 -9.83 9.66 -3.13
CA VAL A 249 -10.84 10.69 -2.83
C VAL A 249 -12.16 10.01 -2.44
N MET A 250 -12.45 9.99 -1.15
CA MET A 250 -13.64 9.33 -0.60
C MET A 250 -14.89 10.22 -0.68
N SER A 251 -14.70 11.54 -0.67
CA SER A 251 -15.80 12.51 -0.72
C SER A 251 -15.26 13.90 -1.09
N ALA A 252 -16.04 14.69 -1.82
CA ALA A 252 -15.72 16.07 -2.09
C ALA A 252 -17.00 16.92 -2.20
N ALA A 253 -16.88 18.22 -1.93
CA ALA A 253 -17.96 19.18 -2.05
C ALA A 253 -17.43 20.58 -2.39
N LEU A 254 -18.21 21.33 -3.16
CA LEU A 254 -17.98 22.76 -3.35
C LEU A 254 -18.27 23.48 -2.03
N TYR A 255 -17.30 24.25 -1.54
CA TYR A 255 -17.38 24.96 -0.27
C TYR A 255 -17.10 26.44 -0.49
N LYS A 256 -18.14 27.26 -0.63
CA LYS A 256 -18.03 28.67 -1.03
C LYS A 256 -17.34 28.78 -2.40
N ASP A 257 -16.22 29.50 -2.49
CA ASP A 257 -15.37 29.60 -3.69
C ASP A 257 -14.24 28.55 -3.72
N GLU A 258 -14.22 27.64 -2.74
CA GLU A 258 -13.22 26.60 -2.50
C GLU A 258 -13.78 25.20 -2.82
N VAL A 259 -12.90 24.19 -2.77
CA VAL A 259 -13.30 22.78 -2.74
C VAL A 259 -12.82 22.15 -1.44
N ALA A 260 -13.74 21.52 -0.71
CA ALA A 260 -13.40 20.63 0.40
C ALA A 260 -13.42 19.19 -0.10
N LEU A 261 -12.34 18.44 0.15
CA LEU A 261 -12.22 17.05 -0.24
C LEU A 261 -11.56 16.22 0.86
N LEU A 262 -12.04 14.99 0.98
CA LEU A 262 -11.49 13.95 1.84
C LEU A 262 -10.64 13.05 0.95
N SER A 263 -9.33 13.11 1.16
CA SER A 263 -8.36 12.27 0.49
C SER A 263 -7.76 11.32 1.52
N ASP A 264 -8.01 10.03 1.39
CA ASP A 264 -7.84 9.02 2.43
C ASP A 264 -8.56 9.43 3.72
N ASP A 265 -7.81 9.80 4.77
CA ASP A 265 -8.26 10.24 6.09
C ASP A 265 -8.03 11.75 6.32
N THR A 266 -7.58 12.47 5.29
CA THR A 266 -7.11 13.85 5.39
C THR A 266 -8.14 14.79 4.76
N LEU A 267 -8.58 15.79 5.54
CA LEU A 267 -9.41 16.88 5.03
C LEU A 267 -8.52 17.92 4.35
N ILE A 268 -8.84 18.22 3.10
CA ILE A 268 -8.16 19.22 2.29
C ILE A 268 -9.17 20.26 1.85
N ILE A 269 -8.93 21.53 2.16
CA ILE A 269 -9.73 22.66 1.66
C ILE A 269 -8.84 23.49 0.74
N ARG A 270 -9.18 23.52 -0.56
CA ARG A 270 -8.44 24.23 -1.62
C ARG A 270 -9.18 25.49 -2.03
N ASP A 271 -8.60 26.65 -1.73
CA ASP A 271 -9.02 27.96 -2.24
C ASP A 271 -8.22 28.31 -3.49
N PHE A 272 -8.88 28.23 -4.66
CA PHE A 272 -8.25 28.56 -5.94
C PHE A 272 -7.87 30.04 -6.10
N SER A 273 -8.41 30.92 -5.24
CA SER A 273 -8.17 32.37 -5.28
C SER A 273 -7.02 32.82 -4.38
N ALA A 274 -6.65 31.99 -3.41
CA ALA A 274 -5.63 32.33 -2.44
C ALA A 274 -4.21 32.27 -3.05
N PRO A 275 -3.25 33.05 -2.51
CA PRO A 275 -1.86 32.98 -2.96
C PRO A 275 -1.31 31.56 -2.80
N LYS A 276 -0.57 31.10 -3.82
CA LYS A 276 0.24 29.88 -3.70
C LYS A 276 1.32 30.09 -2.64
N SER A 277 1.71 29.00 -1.96
CA SER A 277 2.78 29.03 -0.96
C SER A 277 4.08 29.58 -1.54
N ASP A 278 4.86 30.28 -0.70
CA ASP A 278 6.14 30.89 -1.10
C ASP A 278 7.17 29.84 -1.56
N LYS A 279 7.02 28.59 -1.09
CA LYS A 279 7.81 27.44 -1.50
C LYS A 279 6.90 26.27 -1.85
N SER A 280 7.35 25.48 -2.82
CA SER A 280 6.73 24.21 -3.20
C SER A 280 7.80 23.15 -3.34
N LEU A 281 7.57 21.96 -2.79
CA LEU A 281 8.42 20.78 -2.95
C LEU A 281 7.66 19.72 -3.75
N THR A 282 8.21 19.29 -4.88
CA THR A 282 7.60 18.25 -5.72
C THR A 282 8.27 16.90 -5.52
N LEU A 283 7.50 15.92 -5.05
CA LEU A 283 7.93 14.54 -4.85
C LEU A 283 7.30 13.62 -5.91
N LEU A 284 8.12 12.92 -6.69
CA LEU A 284 7.65 11.84 -7.55
C LEU A 284 7.41 10.60 -6.69
N ASN A 285 6.14 10.30 -6.44
CA ASN A 285 5.70 9.16 -5.64
C ASN A 285 4.56 8.44 -6.37
N LYS A 286 4.89 7.33 -7.03
CA LYS A 286 3.91 6.53 -7.76
C LYS A 286 2.88 5.99 -6.77
N MET A 287 1.63 6.42 -6.89
CA MET A 287 0.54 6.04 -5.97
C MET A 287 0.78 6.43 -4.49
N GLY A 288 1.59 7.46 -4.24
CA GLY A 288 1.85 7.95 -2.88
C GLY A 288 0.60 8.45 -2.15
N ARG A 289 0.51 8.15 -0.85
CA ARG A 289 -0.54 8.65 0.04
C ARG A 289 -0.05 9.87 0.83
N GLY A 290 -0.89 10.89 0.92
CA GLY A 290 -0.61 12.16 1.59
C GLY A 290 -0.24 12.02 3.06
N TYR A 291 -0.97 11.16 3.78
CA TYR A 291 -0.79 10.89 5.20
C TYR A 291 0.64 10.48 5.55
N GLU A 292 1.35 9.79 4.64
CA GLU A 292 2.75 9.42 4.84
C GLU A 292 3.67 10.62 5.11
N TRP A 293 3.26 11.83 4.71
CA TRP A 293 4.06 13.04 4.79
C TRP A 293 3.53 14.02 5.84
N ARG A 294 2.62 13.58 6.73
CA ARG A 294 2.01 14.38 7.83
C ARG A 294 3.04 15.20 8.59
N ASP A 295 4.07 14.56 9.13
CA ASP A 295 5.11 15.24 9.93
C ASP A 295 5.86 16.31 9.14
N PHE A 296 6.10 16.10 7.85
CA PHE A 296 6.74 17.12 7.01
C PHE A 296 5.81 18.31 6.82
N ILE A 297 4.55 18.05 6.48
CA ILE A 297 3.53 19.07 6.18
C ILE A 297 3.25 19.95 7.41
N ILE A 298 3.10 19.34 8.59
CA ILE A 298 2.81 20.07 9.84
C ILE A 298 4.02 20.91 10.28
N ASN A 299 5.23 20.36 10.15
CA ASN A 299 6.45 21.06 10.62
C ASN A 299 7.04 22.04 9.60
N ASN A 300 6.50 22.11 8.38
CA ASN A 300 6.94 23.03 7.31
C ASN A 300 5.75 23.71 6.64
N PRO A 301 4.96 24.51 7.38
CA PRO A 301 3.74 25.11 6.86
C PRO A 301 3.99 26.08 5.69
N ASP A 302 5.20 26.65 5.60
CA ASP A 302 5.64 27.55 4.53
C ASP A 302 5.93 26.83 3.19
N THR A 303 5.90 25.49 3.17
CA THR A 303 6.24 24.66 2.00
C THR A 303 5.07 23.78 1.58
N GLU A 304 4.52 24.03 0.39
CA GLU A 304 3.50 23.15 -0.20
C GLU A 304 4.15 21.86 -0.73
N LEU A 305 3.68 20.70 -0.27
CA LEU A 305 4.11 19.40 -0.79
C LEU A 305 3.21 18.97 -1.95
N ASN A 306 3.79 18.84 -3.14
CA ASN A 306 3.11 18.29 -4.32
C ASN A 306 3.56 16.84 -4.53
N LEU A 307 2.60 15.92 -4.50
CA LEU A 307 2.80 14.53 -4.88
C LEU A 307 2.41 14.37 -6.34
N ILE A 308 3.34 13.85 -7.15
CA ILE A 308 3.07 13.58 -8.56
C ILE A 308 3.37 12.12 -8.89
N SER A 309 2.63 11.58 -9.86
CA SER A 309 2.83 10.23 -10.39
C SER A 309 3.30 10.29 -11.85
N ALA A 310 4.09 9.29 -12.26
CA ALA A 310 4.40 9.05 -13.67
C ALA A 310 3.28 8.17 -14.27
N ILE A 311 2.39 8.79 -15.04
CA ILE A 311 1.11 8.16 -15.46
C ILE A 311 1.28 7.15 -16.61
N ASN A 312 2.38 7.20 -17.37
CA ASN A 312 2.63 6.33 -18.54
C ASN A 312 4.04 5.76 -18.64
N THR A 313 4.88 6.02 -17.64
CA THR A 313 6.29 5.60 -17.60
C THR A 313 6.62 5.14 -16.20
N SER A 314 7.69 4.38 -16.01
CA SER A 314 8.18 4.12 -14.66
C SER A 314 8.77 5.39 -14.03
N SER A 315 8.91 5.39 -12.70
CA SER A 315 9.61 6.47 -11.98
C SER A 315 11.06 6.59 -12.44
N GLU A 316 11.69 5.45 -12.73
CA GLU A 316 13.04 5.30 -13.27
C GLU A 316 13.17 5.95 -14.66
N GLU A 317 12.24 5.66 -15.57
CA GLU A 317 12.20 6.27 -16.91
C GLU A 317 11.99 7.79 -16.82
N ARG A 318 11.09 8.23 -15.93
CA ARG A 318 10.87 9.66 -15.68
C ARG A 318 12.14 10.33 -15.17
N PHE A 319 12.81 9.72 -14.19
CA PHE A 319 14.08 10.21 -13.68
C PHE A 319 15.14 10.33 -14.78
N ILE A 320 15.31 9.29 -15.61
CA ILE A 320 16.29 9.29 -16.71
C ILE A 320 16.03 10.46 -17.66
N ASN A 321 14.77 10.66 -18.07
CA ASN A 321 14.39 11.76 -18.96
C ASN A 321 14.64 13.13 -18.34
N ASP A 322 14.29 13.30 -17.06
CA ASP A 322 14.53 14.55 -16.33
C ASP A 322 16.03 14.86 -16.23
N MET A 323 16.88 13.86 -15.99
CA MET A 323 18.33 14.06 -15.91
C MET A 323 18.95 14.45 -17.26
N VAL A 324 18.46 13.85 -18.36
CA VAL A 324 18.91 14.17 -19.73
C VAL A 324 18.48 15.59 -20.13
N THR A 325 17.25 15.98 -19.80
CA THR A 325 16.69 17.30 -20.12
C THR A 325 17.07 18.38 -19.11
N LYS A 326 17.70 18.00 -18.00
CA LYS A 326 18.01 18.87 -16.85
C LYS A 326 16.75 19.53 -16.27
N SER A 327 15.65 18.78 -16.25
CA SER A 327 14.40 19.25 -15.68
C SER A 327 14.55 19.47 -14.18
N ASN A 328 13.98 20.57 -13.70
CA ASN A 328 13.84 20.88 -12.28
C ASN A 328 12.36 20.80 -11.83
N SER A 329 11.51 20.11 -12.59
CA SER A 329 10.08 19.96 -12.28
C SER A 329 9.80 19.06 -11.07
N VAL A 330 10.77 18.19 -10.72
CA VAL A 330 10.70 17.27 -9.59
C VAL A 330 11.90 17.55 -8.69
N ASP A 331 11.66 17.66 -7.39
CA ASP A 331 12.71 17.93 -6.41
C ASP A 331 13.27 16.64 -5.81
N VAL A 332 12.41 15.67 -5.55
CA VAL A 332 12.76 14.38 -4.95
C VAL A 332 12.13 13.24 -5.74
N TYR A 333 12.92 12.20 -6.00
CA TYR A 333 12.47 10.97 -6.63
C TYR A 333 12.51 9.83 -5.61
N ILE A 334 11.48 8.98 -5.61
CA ILE A 334 11.53 7.66 -4.98
C ILE A 334 11.73 6.63 -6.10
N LEU A 335 12.81 5.86 -6.00
CA LEU A 335 13.25 4.89 -7.00
C LEU A 335 13.53 3.52 -6.37
N LYS A 336 13.49 2.46 -7.17
CA LYS A 336 13.70 1.07 -6.70
C LYS A 336 14.89 0.37 -7.36
N ASP A 337 15.21 0.71 -8.60
CA ASP A 337 16.24 0.01 -9.37
C ASP A 337 17.66 0.26 -8.83
N THR A 338 18.33 -0.79 -8.35
CA THR A 338 19.72 -0.76 -7.85
C THR A 338 20.76 -0.53 -8.96
N ASN A 339 20.49 -0.99 -10.19
CA ASN A 339 21.34 -0.69 -11.36
C ASN A 339 21.29 0.81 -11.68
N LEU A 340 20.09 1.41 -11.63
CA LEU A 340 19.94 2.85 -11.78
C LEU A 340 20.64 3.61 -10.64
N LEU A 341 20.55 3.16 -9.38
CA LEU A 341 21.27 3.77 -8.25
C LEU A 341 22.77 3.88 -8.53
N SER A 342 23.37 2.87 -9.14
CA SER A 342 24.77 2.90 -9.53
C SER A 342 25.05 3.88 -10.66
N ALA A 343 24.20 3.93 -11.68
CA ALA A 343 24.31 4.94 -12.73
C ALA A 343 24.18 6.37 -12.16
N ILE A 344 23.28 6.59 -11.20
CA ILE A 344 23.11 7.86 -10.47
C ILE A 344 24.42 8.25 -9.78
N LYS A 345 25.01 7.33 -9.02
CA LYS A 345 26.29 7.54 -8.32
C LYS A 345 27.42 7.88 -9.30
N ASN A 346 27.55 7.12 -10.39
CA ASN A 346 28.65 7.26 -11.35
C ASN A 346 28.53 8.55 -12.18
N LYS A 347 27.31 8.96 -12.55
CA LYS A 347 27.06 10.16 -13.36
C LYS A 347 26.94 11.44 -12.52
N GLY A 348 26.82 11.32 -11.19
CA GLY A 348 26.61 12.46 -10.29
C GLY A 348 25.22 13.06 -10.42
N TYR A 349 24.21 12.26 -10.76
CA TYR A 349 22.82 12.71 -10.95
C TYR A 349 22.06 12.81 -9.62
N PHE A 350 22.67 13.47 -8.64
CA PHE A 350 22.12 13.64 -7.30
C PHE A 350 22.69 14.92 -6.66
N LYS A 351 21.93 15.47 -5.71
CA LYS A 351 22.43 16.45 -4.75
C LYS A 351 23.03 15.72 -3.55
N ASP A 352 24.21 16.15 -3.07
CA ASP A 352 24.89 15.48 -1.96
C ASP A 352 24.12 15.64 -0.65
N LEU A 353 23.63 14.52 -0.10
CA LEU A 353 22.90 14.52 1.17
C LEU A 353 23.83 14.73 2.37
N ALA A 354 25.14 14.55 2.20
CA ALA A 354 26.12 14.82 3.25
C ALA A 354 26.27 16.32 3.56
N GLU A 355 25.69 17.21 2.74
CA GLU A 355 25.55 18.65 3.04
C GLU A 355 24.68 18.89 4.29
N ASN A 356 23.78 17.95 4.63
CA ASN A 356 22.99 17.98 5.85
C ASN A 356 23.62 17.09 6.94
N GLU A 357 24.01 17.68 8.08
CA GLU A 357 24.72 16.96 9.14
C GLU A 357 23.86 15.86 9.81
N LYS A 358 22.52 15.97 9.84
CA LYS A 358 21.66 14.91 10.38
C LYS A 358 21.61 13.69 9.46
N LEU A 359 21.40 13.90 8.16
CA LEU A 359 21.40 12.83 7.16
C LEU A 359 22.77 12.12 7.12
N LYS A 360 23.85 12.89 7.20
CA LYS A 360 25.21 12.37 7.30
C LYS A 360 25.44 11.52 8.55
N ALA A 361 24.91 11.94 9.70
CA ALA A 361 25.01 11.17 10.94
C ALA A 361 24.20 9.86 10.86
N GLN A 362 22.96 9.91 10.34
CA GLN A 362 22.13 8.72 10.13
C GLN A 362 22.78 7.73 9.16
N HIS A 363 23.32 8.21 8.04
CA HIS A 363 24.06 7.37 7.09
C HIS A 363 25.28 6.69 7.72
N ALA A 364 26.02 7.40 8.59
CA ALA A 364 27.18 6.85 9.26
C ALA A 364 26.83 5.69 10.22
N ASP A 365 25.63 5.72 10.80
CA ASP A 365 25.10 4.71 11.71
C ASP A 365 24.52 3.47 10.98
N MET A 366 24.37 3.51 9.66
CA MET A 366 23.82 2.36 8.92
C MET A 366 24.75 1.15 8.91
N TYR A 367 24.16 -0.05 8.82
CA TYR A 367 24.91 -1.28 8.54
C TYR A 367 25.73 -1.16 7.23
N PRO A 368 26.87 -1.87 7.12
CA PRO A 368 27.80 -1.69 6.00
C PRO A 368 27.17 -1.80 4.61
N ALA A 369 26.24 -2.73 4.41
CA ALA A 369 25.56 -2.94 3.12
C ALA A 369 24.86 -1.65 2.63
N TYR A 370 24.01 -1.06 3.47
CA TYR A 370 23.30 0.19 3.15
C TYR A 370 24.24 1.38 3.01
N LYS A 371 25.19 1.51 3.95
CA LYS A 371 26.16 2.60 3.95
C LYS A 371 26.96 2.64 2.64
N ASN A 372 27.39 1.48 2.15
CA ASN A 372 28.14 1.35 0.90
C ASN A 372 27.24 1.52 -0.34
N ALA A 373 26.00 1.04 -0.29
CA ALA A 373 25.05 1.17 -1.39
C ALA A 373 24.78 2.64 -1.76
N PHE A 374 24.66 3.53 -0.77
CA PHE A 374 24.23 4.91 -0.98
C PHE A 374 25.37 5.95 -1.06
N ARG A 375 26.63 5.54 -0.85
CA ARG A 375 27.78 6.43 -0.85
C ARG A 375 28.60 6.32 -2.14
N THR A 376 29.14 7.45 -2.61
CA THR A 376 30.16 7.50 -3.66
C THR A 376 31.14 8.64 -3.40
N GLU A 377 32.45 8.41 -3.54
CA GLU A 377 33.50 9.45 -3.42
C GLU A 377 33.39 10.39 -2.20
N GLY A 378 32.86 9.91 -1.07
CA GLY A 378 32.67 10.73 0.13
C GLY A 378 31.35 11.50 0.21
N LYS A 379 30.54 11.46 -0.85
CA LYS A 379 29.19 12.02 -0.93
C LYS A 379 28.13 10.97 -0.67
N ILE A 380 26.95 11.40 -0.23
CA ILE A 380 25.78 10.53 -0.06
C ILE A 380 24.81 10.84 -1.21
N ALA A 381 24.58 9.84 -2.06
CA ALA A 381 23.83 10.00 -3.31
C ALA A 381 22.31 9.78 -3.17
N ALA A 382 21.93 8.97 -2.20
CA ALA A 382 20.56 8.59 -1.95
C ALA A 382 20.39 8.24 -0.47
N PHE A 383 19.14 8.09 -0.03
CA PHE A 383 18.80 7.68 1.32
C PHE A 383 17.72 6.60 1.27
N PRO A 384 17.79 5.51 2.05
CA PRO A 384 16.77 4.47 2.02
C PRO A 384 15.40 5.05 2.41
N LYS A 385 14.37 4.77 1.60
CA LYS A 385 12.96 4.96 1.95
C LYS A 385 12.41 3.69 2.56
N GLU A 386 12.56 2.53 1.96
CA GLU A 386 12.10 1.26 2.51
C GLU A 386 13.12 0.18 2.18
N CYS A 387 13.25 -0.80 3.05
CA CYS A 387 14.12 -1.93 2.78
C CYS A 387 13.52 -3.19 3.38
N PHE A 388 12.96 -4.00 2.49
CA PHE A 388 12.53 -5.33 2.83
C PHE A 388 13.63 -6.31 2.43
N ILE A 389 14.27 -6.97 3.41
CA ILE A 389 15.26 -8.01 3.17
C ILE A 389 14.69 -9.30 3.72
N GLU A 390 14.58 -10.33 2.89
CA GLU A 390 14.07 -11.63 3.29
C GLU A 390 15.00 -12.75 2.82
N THR A 391 14.87 -13.93 3.44
CA THR A 391 15.57 -15.13 3.00
C THR A 391 14.72 -16.36 3.28
N LEU A 392 15.02 -17.43 2.56
CA LEU A 392 14.44 -18.74 2.78
C LEU A 392 14.71 -19.19 4.23
N CYS A 393 13.71 -19.84 4.81
CA CYS A 393 13.69 -20.38 6.15
C CYS A 393 13.25 -21.84 6.12
N TYR A 394 13.63 -22.60 7.15
CA TYR A 394 13.25 -24.00 7.32
C TYR A 394 12.51 -24.22 8.63
N ASN A 395 11.58 -25.17 8.65
CA ASN A 395 10.87 -25.57 9.86
C ASN A 395 11.80 -26.37 10.79
N LYS A 396 12.16 -25.79 11.95
CA LYS A 396 13.11 -26.38 12.90
C LYS A 396 12.61 -27.71 13.45
N GLN A 397 11.32 -27.77 13.81
CA GLN A 397 10.69 -28.96 14.37
C GLN A 397 10.68 -30.12 13.37
N ALA A 398 10.28 -29.85 12.12
CA ALA A 398 10.24 -30.86 11.08
C ALA A 398 11.65 -31.42 10.80
N PHE A 399 12.65 -30.55 10.72
CA PHE A 399 14.02 -30.96 10.49
C PHE A 399 14.57 -31.82 11.63
N GLU A 400 14.24 -31.51 12.88
CA GLU A 400 14.60 -32.35 14.03
C GLU A 400 13.86 -33.71 13.99
N GLU A 401 12.55 -33.69 13.75
CA GLU A 401 11.68 -34.88 13.72
C GLU A 401 12.15 -35.91 12.68
N PHE A 402 12.41 -35.44 11.46
CA PHE A 402 12.88 -36.29 10.36
C PHE A 402 14.41 -36.43 10.29
N LYS A 403 15.14 -35.86 11.25
CA LYS A 403 16.62 -35.89 11.35
C LYS A 403 17.30 -35.39 10.06
N LEU A 404 16.75 -34.33 9.49
CA LEU A 404 17.28 -33.69 8.29
C LEU A 404 18.46 -32.80 8.65
N THR A 405 19.41 -32.70 7.73
CA THR A 405 20.47 -31.71 7.81
C THR A 405 20.00 -30.45 7.10
N VAL A 406 20.21 -29.28 7.72
CA VAL A 406 19.90 -27.98 7.10
C VAL A 406 20.84 -27.76 5.91
N PRO A 407 20.33 -27.60 4.67
CA PRO A 407 21.15 -27.31 3.51
C PRO A 407 21.93 -26.00 3.65
N GLU A 408 23.21 -26.01 3.25
CA GLU A 408 24.03 -24.80 3.14
C GLU A 408 24.06 -24.27 1.70
N THR A 409 23.76 -25.13 0.71
CA THR A 409 23.82 -24.80 -0.71
C THR A 409 22.51 -25.08 -1.43
N PHE A 410 22.25 -24.36 -2.53
CA PHE A 410 21.12 -24.66 -3.42
C PHE A 410 21.16 -26.11 -3.93
N ASP A 411 22.37 -26.66 -4.11
CA ASP A 411 22.56 -28.02 -4.55
C ASP A 411 22.10 -29.06 -3.52
N GLU A 412 22.51 -28.89 -2.26
CA GLU A 412 22.06 -29.70 -1.12
C GLU A 412 20.56 -29.53 -0.87
N PHE A 413 20.04 -28.32 -1.10
CA PHE A 413 18.62 -28.01 -0.95
C PHE A 413 17.75 -28.77 -1.95
N PHE A 414 18.09 -28.73 -3.25
CA PHE A 414 17.32 -29.49 -4.23
C PHE A 414 17.50 -31.00 -4.07
N ASP A 415 18.67 -31.49 -3.63
CA ASP A 415 18.82 -32.91 -3.26
C ASP A 415 17.87 -33.31 -2.13
N LEU A 416 17.71 -32.46 -1.11
CA LEU A 416 16.75 -32.67 -0.04
C LEU A 416 15.31 -32.73 -0.58
N CYS A 417 14.90 -31.76 -1.40
CA CYS A 417 13.56 -31.70 -1.98
C CYS A 417 13.27 -32.93 -2.85
N ILE A 418 14.18 -33.27 -3.78
CA ILE A 418 14.04 -34.43 -4.67
C ILE A 418 13.91 -35.71 -3.85
N ASN A 419 14.79 -35.92 -2.85
CA ASN A 419 14.75 -37.12 -2.03
C ASN A 419 13.44 -37.23 -1.24
N TRP A 420 12.93 -36.11 -0.70
CA TRP A 420 11.65 -36.09 0.01
C TRP A 420 10.47 -36.39 -0.93
N LEU A 421 10.44 -35.78 -2.12
CA LEU A 421 9.36 -35.97 -3.09
C LEU A 421 9.34 -37.39 -3.67
N GLU A 422 10.51 -37.98 -3.96
CA GLU A 422 10.59 -39.35 -4.46
C GLU A 422 10.39 -40.41 -3.37
N ASN A 423 10.85 -40.12 -2.14
CA ASN A 423 10.85 -41.06 -1.03
C ASN A 423 10.34 -40.38 0.25
N PRO A 424 9.04 -40.03 0.32
CA PRO A 424 8.48 -39.31 1.46
C PRO A 424 8.69 -40.10 2.75
N PRO A 425 9.21 -39.47 3.83
CA PRO A 425 9.38 -40.14 5.11
C PRO A 425 8.05 -40.67 5.64
N LYS A 426 8.11 -41.72 6.45
CA LYS A 426 6.93 -42.19 7.18
C LYS A 426 6.40 -41.07 8.09
N ASP A 427 5.08 -40.93 8.19
CA ASP A 427 4.40 -39.95 9.05
C ASP A 427 4.60 -38.48 8.59
N SER A 428 5.00 -38.26 7.33
CA SER A 428 5.16 -36.92 6.73
C SER A 428 3.86 -36.29 6.20
N GLU A 429 2.72 -36.95 6.39
CA GLU A 429 1.40 -36.56 5.86
C GLU A 429 0.93 -35.17 6.30
N ASN A 430 1.44 -34.69 7.44
CA ASN A 430 1.13 -33.38 8.02
C ASN A 430 2.09 -32.26 7.57
N TYR A 431 3.00 -32.53 6.62
CA TYR A 431 4.00 -31.56 6.17
C TYR A 431 3.93 -31.32 4.66
N ILE A 432 4.16 -30.07 4.25
CA ILE A 432 4.20 -29.67 2.83
C ILE A 432 5.64 -29.41 2.41
N MET A 433 6.12 -30.18 1.43
CA MET A 433 7.41 -29.99 0.77
C MET A 433 7.21 -29.19 -0.53
N ASP A 434 7.04 -27.87 -0.39
CA ASP A 434 6.91 -26.93 -1.50
C ASP A 434 8.08 -25.92 -1.46
N PRO A 435 9.12 -26.08 -2.31
CA PRO A 435 10.24 -25.14 -2.40
C PRO A 435 9.90 -23.87 -3.19
N PHE A 436 8.78 -23.86 -3.93
CA PHE A 436 8.36 -22.77 -4.81
C PHE A 436 7.34 -21.84 -4.14
N MET A 437 6.67 -22.30 -3.08
CA MET A 437 5.68 -21.57 -2.27
C MET A 437 4.66 -20.83 -3.12
N SER A 438 4.04 -21.51 -4.10
CA SER A 438 3.10 -20.89 -5.06
C SER A 438 3.64 -19.61 -5.75
N GLY A 439 4.96 -19.53 -5.98
CA GLY A 439 5.63 -18.41 -6.64
C GLY A 439 6.36 -17.44 -5.69
N PHE A 440 6.15 -17.55 -4.38
CA PHE A 440 6.83 -16.73 -3.36
C PHE A 440 8.16 -17.32 -2.87
N GLY A 441 8.46 -18.58 -3.23
CA GLY A 441 9.67 -19.30 -2.84
C GLY A 441 10.80 -19.17 -3.88
N ILE A 442 11.53 -20.25 -4.14
CA ILE A 442 12.65 -20.23 -5.10
C ILE A 442 12.11 -20.26 -6.53
N ASN A 443 12.21 -19.16 -7.27
CA ASN A 443 11.98 -19.13 -8.71
C ASN A 443 13.29 -18.88 -9.49
N LEU A 444 13.28 -19.14 -10.80
CA LEU A 444 14.48 -19.00 -11.65
C LEU A 444 15.04 -17.58 -11.66
N GLU A 445 14.18 -16.55 -11.74
CA GLU A 445 14.62 -15.16 -11.80
C GLU A 445 15.40 -14.78 -10.53
N ASN A 446 14.79 -14.98 -9.36
CA ASN A 446 15.40 -14.68 -8.07
C ASN A 446 16.66 -15.52 -7.83
N MET A 447 16.67 -16.80 -8.24
CA MET A 447 17.85 -17.65 -8.15
C MET A 447 19.00 -17.11 -9.00
N PHE A 448 18.75 -16.70 -10.25
CA PHE A 448 19.78 -16.17 -11.15
C PHE A 448 20.26 -14.76 -10.79
N ILE A 449 19.38 -13.91 -10.27
CA ILE A 449 19.77 -12.63 -9.65
C ILE A 449 20.70 -12.91 -8.47
N THR A 450 20.31 -13.81 -7.56
CA THR A 450 21.12 -14.19 -6.39
C THR A 450 22.46 -14.81 -6.79
N TYR A 451 22.50 -15.61 -7.86
CA TYR A 451 23.74 -16.18 -8.40
C TYR A 451 24.71 -15.08 -8.83
N CYS A 452 24.24 -14.12 -9.64
CA CYS A 452 25.07 -13.00 -10.07
C CYS A 452 25.61 -12.22 -8.86
N ALA A 453 24.73 -11.96 -7.89
CA ALA A 453 25.06 -11.28 -6.66
C ALA A 453 26.18 -11.96 -5.88
N GLU A 454 26.01 -13.27 -5.63
CA GLU A 454 26.97 -14.08 -4.90
C GLU A 454 28.30 -14.12 -5.65
N MET A 455 28.31 -14.29 -6.97
CA MET A 455 29.55 -14.33 -7.74
C MET A 455 30.31 -13.02 -7.64
N VAL A 456 29.65 -11.88 -7.87
CA VAL A 456 30.28 -10.56 -7.79
C VAL A 456 30.79 -10.30 -6.36
N ARG A 457 29.97 -10.57 -5.35
CA ARG A 457 30.34 -10.41 -3.93
C ARG A 457 31.59 -11.21 -3.56
N ASN A 458 31.72 -12.42 -4.10
CA ASN A 458 32.85 -13.31 -3.82
C ASN A 458 34.02 -13.14 -4.80
N ASN A 459 34.04 -12.08 -5.62
CA ASN A 459 35.07 -11.80 -6.63
C ASN A 459 35.26 -12.94 -7.65
N ARG A 460 34.16 -13.60 -8.02
CA ARG A 460 34.11 -14.66 -9.03
C ARG A 460 33.51 -14.12 -10.32
N ALA A 461 33.92 -14.70 -11.45
CA ALA A 461 33.28 -14.44 -12.72
C ALA A 461 31.87 -15.07 -12.73
N ILE A 462 30.92 -14.37 -13.34
CA ILE A 462 29.59 -14.90 -13.62
C ILE A 462 29.73 -15.85 -14.83
N ASP A 463 29.34 -17.11 -14.67
CA ASP A 463 29.43 -18.12 -15.72
C ASP A 463 28.24 -19.09 -15.66
N PHE A 464 27.21 -18.77 -16.46
CA PHE A 464 26.02 -19.61 -16.57
C PHE A 464 26.28 -20.88 -17.40
N SER A 465 27.41 -20.95 -18.12
CA SER A 465 27.78 -22.10 -18.94
C SER A 465 28.56 -23.19 -18.19
N SER A 466 28.77 -23.01 -16.88
CA SER A 466 29.49 -23.97 -16.04
C SER A 466 28.74 -25.30 -15.86
N GLU A 467 29.50 -26.40 -15.70
CA GLU A 467 28.94 -27.72 -15.41
C GLU A 467 28.11 -27.73 -14.11
N ASP A 468 28.53 -26.94 -13.11
CA ASP A 468 27.81 -26.79 -11.84
C ASP A 468 26.44 -26.12 -12.03
N MET A 469 26.35 -25.06 -12.84
CA MET A 469 25.07 -24.41 -13.14
C MET A 469 24.14 -25.33 -13.91
N TYR A 470 24.68 -26.07 -14.90
CA TYR A 470 23.90 -27.06 -15.64
C TYR A 470 23.30 -28.13 -14.72
N ARG A 471 24.14 -28.69 -13.83
CA ARG A 471 23.72 -29.71 -12.85
C ARG A 471 22.70 -29.17 -11.86
N LEU A 472 22.86 -27.93 -11.39
CA LEU A 472 21.88 -27.29 -10.51
C LEU A 472 20.52 -27.11 -11.23
N MET A 473 20.54 -26.71 -12.50
CA MET A 473 19.33 -26.57 -13.31
C MET A 473 18.64 -27.91 -13.58
N GLU A 474 19.37 -29.01 -13.75
CA GLU A 474 18.77 -30.34 -13.82
C GLU A 474 18.01 -30.69 -12.54
N LYS A 475 18.57 -30.35 -11.37
CA LYS A 475 17.90 -30.56 -10.09
C LYS A 475 16.69 -29.65 -9.89
N TYR A 476 16.79 -28.37 -10.30
CA TYR A 476 15.66 -27.45 -10.30
C TYR A 476 14.50 -28.03 -11.12
N ARG A 477 14.75 -28.41 -12.38
CA ARG A 477 13.73 -28.98 -13.28
C ARG A 477 13.16 -30.30 -12.77
N LYS A 478 14.00 -31.16 -12.20
CA LYS A 478 13.52 -32.39 -11.58
C LYS A 478 12.61 -32.11 -10.37
N THR A 479 12.95 -31.11 -9.56
CA THR A 479 12.12 -30.71 -8.42
C THR A 479 10.78 -30.16 -8.89
N GLU A 480 10.77 -29.33 -9.94
CA GLU A 480 9.56 -28.82 -10.59
C GLU A 480 8.68 -29.95 -11.16
N GLU A 481 9.28 -30.95 -11.80
CA GLU A 481 8.57 -32.13 -12.35
C GLU A 481 7.92 -32.98 -11.24
N LEU A 482 8.62 -33.17 -10.12
CA LEU A 482 8.15 -33.98 -8.99
C LEU A 482 7.16 -33.25 -8.08
N HIS A 483 7.21 -31.92 -8.07
CA HIS A 483 6.39 -31.10 -7.21
C HIS A 483 4.94 -31.09 -7.70
N GLU A 484 4.03 -31.58 -6.88
CA GLU A 484 2.60 -31.40 -7.07
C GLU A 484 2.17 -30.08 -6.43
N VAL A 485 1.49 -29.22 -7.19
CA VAL A 485 0.93 -27.97 -6.66
C VAL A 485 -0.18 -28.32 -5.67
N ASP A 486 0.11 -28.20 -4.37
CA ASP A 486 -0.93 -28.29 -3.33
C ASP A 486 -1.72 -26.97 -3.35
N THR A 487 -2.93 -27.01 -3.92
CA THR A 487 -3.83 -25.85 -3.98
C THR A 487 -4.52 -25.56 -2.65
N ASP A 488 -4.33 -26.40 -1.63
CA ASP A 488 -4.90 -26.24 -0.28
C ASP A 488 -3.87 -25.61 0.68
N TYR A 489 -3.42 -24.41 0.33
CA TYR A 489 -2.44 -23.62 1.10
C TYR A 489 -2.95 -23.24 2.51
N ASP A 490 -4.27 -23.35 2.74
CA ASP A 490 -4.95 -23.14 4.03
C ASP A 490 -5.15 -24.45 4.81
N SER A 491 -4.50 -25.56 4.41
CA SER A 491 -4.56 -26.82 5.16
C SER A 491 -3.82 -26.70 6.51
N ASP A 492 -4.23 -27.50 7.50
CA ASP A 492 -3.57 -27.58 8.82
C ASP A 492 -2.15 -28.19 8.76
N LYS A 493 -1.61 -28.44 7.55
CA LYS A 493 -0.28 -28.99 7.36
C LYS A 493 0.79 -27.92 7.61
N LYS A 494 1.93 -28.36 8.11
CA LYS A 494 3.09 -27.50 8.37
C LYS A 494 3.97 -27.39 7.13
N HIS A 495 4.26 -26.18 6.68
CA HIS A 495 5.21 -25.97 5.59
C HIS A 495 6.64 -26.30 6.03
N MET A 496 7.40 -27.00 5.17
CA MET A 496 8.81 -27.28 5.40
C MET A 496 9.66 -26.01 5.25
N PHE A 497 9.24 -25.11 4.37
CA PHE A 497 9.94 -23.88 4.04
C PHE A 497 9.01 -22.66 4.05
N TYR A 498 9.60 -21.51 4.34
CA TYR A 498 8.92 -20.21 4.26
C TYR A 498 9.94 -19.12 3.92
N THR A 499 9.48 -17.93 3.52
CA THR A 499 10.31 -16.73 3.41
C THR A 499 9.92 -15.76 4.51
N TYR A 500 10.90 -15.31 5.29
CA TYR A 500 10.67 -14.31 6.33
C TYR A 500 11.61 -13.14 6.13
N ALA A 501 11.09 -11.93 6.40
CA ALA A 501 11.92 -10.76 6.53
C ALA A 501 12.95 -10.97 7.65
N LEU A 502 14.13 -10.40 7.48
CA LEU A 502 15.16 -10.38 8.49
C LEU A 502 14.69 -9.61 9.73
N SER A 503 15.22 -9.97 10.90
CA SER A 503 14.87 -9.45 12.24
C SER A 503 13.52 -9.87 12.84
N ILE A 504 12.67 -10.62 12.10
CA ILE A 504 11.42 -11.16 12.63
C ILE A 504 11.66 -12.42 13.47
N LEU A 505 12.47 -13.36 12.98
CA LEU A 505 12.61 -14.66 13.62
C LEU A 505 13.56 -14.61 14.81
N ASP A 506 13.11 -15.23 15.90
CA ASP A 506 13.85 -15.39 17.13
C ASP A 506 14.21 -16.86 17.43
N GLU A 507 14.82 -17.11 18.59
CA GLU A 507 15.21 -18.48 18.96
C GLU A 507 14.00 -19.42 19.16
N ASN A 508 12.86 -18.89 19.59
CA ASN A 508 11.62 -19.64 19.90
C ASN A 508 10.72 -19.83 18.68
N SER A 509 10.99 -19.14 17.59
CA SER A 509 10.25 -19.26 16.34
C SER A 509 10.34 -20.67 15.77
N ASP A 510 9.24 -21.17 15.19
CA ASP A 510 9.19 -22.50 14.57
C ASP A 510 10.11 -22.62 13.34
N TYR A 511 10.48 -21.48 12.75
CA TYR A 511 11.35 -21.38 11.59
C TYR A 511 12.72 -20.80 11.93
N GLY A 512 13.75 -21.21 11.18
CA GLY A 512 15.09 -20.63 11.22
C GLY A 512 15.54 -20.18 9.83
N TYR A 513 16.32 -19.09 9.75
CA TYR A 513 16.86 -18.60 8.49
C TYR A 513 17.85 -19.59 7.87
N MET A 514 17.76 -19.76 6.55
CA MET A 514 18.59 -20.65 5.74
C MET A 514 19.09 -19.91 4.49
N PRO A 515 20.07 -18.99 4.64
CA PRO A 515 20.68 -18.33 3.50
C PRO A 515 21.52 -19.34 2.70
N LEU A 516 20.96 -19.79 1.57
CA LEU A 516 21.61 -20.75 0.68
C LEU A 516 22.76 -20.11 -0.11
N LYS A 517 23.75 -20.92 -0.44
CA LYS A 517 24.90 -20.54 -1.28
C LYS A 517 24.91 -21.32 -2.59
N PHE A 518 25.51 -20.76 -3.64
CA PHE A 518 25.82 -21.54 -4.85
C PHE A 518 27.07 -22.39 -4.68
N TYR A 519 28.06 -21.90 -3.91
CA TYR A 519 29.26 -22.67 -3.57
C TYR A 519 29.57 -22.59 -2.09
N LYS A 520 30.01 -23.71 -1.50
CA LYS A 520 30.18 -23.85 -0.03
C LYS A 520 31.18 -22.85 0.55
N GLU A 521 32.24 -22.55 -0.20
CA GLU A 521 33.29 -21.60 0.15
C GLU A 521 32.86 -20.13 0.05
N ASN A 522 31.74 -19.84 -0.61
CA ASN A 522 31.26 -18.48 -0.78
C ASN A 522 30.61 -17.95 0.52
N THR A 523 30.54 -16.63 0.61
CA THR A 523 29.59 -15.93 1.48
C THR A 523 28.29 -15.77 0.72
N ALA A 524 27.17 -16.17 1.32
CA ALA A 524 25.84 -15.98 0.71
C ALA A 524 25.56 -14.50 0.43
N ALA A 525 24.72 -14.24 -0.57
CA ALA A 525 24.17 -12.92 -0.85
C ALA A 525 22.68 -12.93 -0.52
N ILE A 526 22.29 -12.24 0.56
CA ILE A 526 20.88 -12.00 0.89
C ILE A 526 20.48 -10.68 0.23
N LEU A 527 19.47 -10.75 -0.63
CA LEU A 527 19.02 -9.63 -1.43
C LEU A 527 17.69 -9.08 -0.91
N SER A 528 17.39 -7.86 -1.34
CA SER A 528 16.02 -7.38 -1.32
C SER A 528 15.28 -7.99 -2.51
N PRO A 529 14.07 -8.54 -2.33
CA PRO A 529 13.32 -9.12 -3.44
C PRO A 529 13.04 -8.04 -4.48
N MET A 530 13.09 -8.43 -5.76
CA MET A 530 12.55 -7.61 -6.84
C MET A 530 11.05 -7.88 -6.91
N SER A 531 10.24 -7.01 -6.30
CA SER A 531 8.82 -7.00 -6.56
C SER A 531 8.29 -5.57 -6.66
N GLU A 532 7.10 -5.42 -7.26
CA GLU A 532 6.44 -4.11 -7.31
C GLU A 532 6.05 -3.61 -5.90
N PHE A 533 5.79 -4.54 -4.98
CA PHE A 533 5.23 -4.28 -3.64
C PHE A 533 6.25 -4.33 -2.51
N THR A 534 7.38 -5.01 -2.71
CA THR A 534 8.42 -5.27 -1.71
C THR A 534 9.79 -5.06 -2.34
N GLY A 535 10.74 -4.50 -1.59
CA GLY A 535 12.09 -4.28 -2.10
C GLY A 535 12.84 -3.16 -1.39
N LEU A 536 13.90 -2.68 -2.06
CA LEU A 536 14.63 -1.49 -1.65
C LEU A 536 14.06 -0.29 -2.40
N GLU A 537 13.47 0.65 -1.66
CA GLU A 537 13.12 1.98 -2.18
C GLU A 537 14.10 3.01 -1.62
N TYR A 538 14.46 4.01 -2.41
CA TYR A 538 15.37 5.07 -1.97
C TYR A 538 15.02 6.43 -2.54
N PHE A 539 15.29 7.47 -1.75
CA PHE A 539 15.19 8.87 -2.12
C PHE A 539 16.42 9.31 -2.91
N VAL A 540 16.20 10.06 -3.98
CA VAL A 540 17.22 10.82 -4.70
C VAL A 540 16.78 12.27 -4.80
N VAL A 541 17.61 13.19 -4.31
CA VAL A 541 17.36 14.62 -4.47
C VAL A 541 17.92 15.08 -5.80
N ASN A 542 17.06 15.69 -6.63
CA ASN A 542 17.41 16.14 -7.98
C ASN A 542 18.57 17.14 -7.93
N PRO A 543 19.68 16.93 -8.67
CA PRO A 543 20.79 17.90 -8.72
C PRO A 543 20.39 19.27 -9.28
N TYR A 544 19.27 19.35 -10.01
CA TYR A 544 18.72 20.59 -10.58
C TYR A 544 17.60 21.21 -9.72
N SER A 545 17.23 20.58 -8.59
CA SER A 545 16.26 21.14 -7.65
C SER A 545 16.76 22.47 -7.06
N LYS A 546 15.82 23.38 -6.82
CA LYS A 546 16.07 24.63 -6.08
C LYS A 546 15.68 24.52 -4.60
N ASN A 547 15.11 23.38 -4.20
CA ASN A 547 14.46 23.14 -2.91
C ASN A 547 15.19 22.05 -2.10
N ALA A 548 16.51 21.94 -2.24
CA ALA A 548 17.29 20.88 -1.61
C ALA A 548 17.17 20.84 -0.08
N GLU A 549 17.12 21.99 0.58
CA GLU A 549 16.95 22.05 2.05
C GLU A 549 15.61 21.46 2.49
N ASP A 550 14.52 21.79 1.80
CA ASP A 550 13.19 21.23 2.12
C ASP A 550 13.10 19.75 1.74
N ALA A 551 13.80 19.31 0.69
CA ALA A 551 13.99 17.90 0.39
C ALA A 551 14.70 17.13 1.52
N TYR A 552 15.74 17.72 2.14
CA TYR A 552 16.40 17.10 3.28
C TYR A 552 15.47 16.97 4.48
N LYS A 553 14.66 18.00 4.75
CA LYS A 553 13.66 17.94 5.82
C LYS A 553 12.62 16.85 5.54
N LEU A 554 12.15 16.71 4.31
CA LEU A 554 11.21 15.66 3.93
C LEU A 554 11.77 14.25 4.21
N ILE A 555 13.02 13.99 3.83
CA ILE A 555 13.70 12.71 4.10
C ILE A 555 13.84 12.48 5.61
N LEU A 556 14.24 13.51 6.37
CA LEU A 556 14.39 13.42 7.82
C LEU A 556 13.06 13.21 8.55
N SER A 557 11.98 13.86 8.12
CA SER A 557 10.64 13.64 8.65
C SER A 557 10.19 12.19 8.41
N TYR A 558 10.39 11.67 7.20
CA TYR A 558 10.05 10.28 6.89
C TYR A 558 10.89 9.28 7.70
N ASP A 559 12.19 9.51 7.85
CA ASP A 559 13.03 8.63 8.68
C ASP A 559 12.66 8.70 10.17
N GLY A 560 12.30 9.89 10.64
CA GLY A 560 11.85 10.14 12.01
C GLY A 560 10.67 9.26 12.42
N LYS A 561 9.65 9.16 11.57
CA LYS A 561 8.41 8.40 11.83
C LYS A 561 8.55 6.88 11.75
N ARG A 562 9.65 6.32 11.23
CA ARG A 562 9.77 4.85 11.10
C ARG A 562 9.68 4.19 12.47
N GLU A 563 9.01 3.05 12.50
CA GLU A 563 8.98 2.16 13.65
C GLU A 563 10.40 1.76 14.08
N THR A 564 10.57 1.56 15.39
CA THR A 564 11.88 1.24 15.97
C THR A 564 12.39 -0.11 15.48
N SER A 565 11.51 -1.09 15.31
CA SER A 565 11.81 -2.42 14.72
C SER A 565 12.37 -2.30 13.30
N SER A 566 11.71 -1.53 12.43
CA SER A 566 12.17 -1.23 11.07
C SER A 566 13.52 -0.49 11.05
N LYS A 567 13.74 0.43 12.00
CA LYS A 567 15.04 1.10 12.17
C LYS A 567 16.16 0.14 12.55
N ALA A 568 15.87 -0.95 13.25
CA ALA A 568 16.86 -1.94 13.67
C ALA A 568 17.49 -2.71 12.49
N VAL A 569 16.80 -2.79 11.36
CA VAL A 569 17.33 -3.35 10.12
C VAL A 569 18.32 -2.37 9.45
N LEU A 570 18.09 -1.07 9.55
CA LEU A 570 18.93 -0.08 8.86
C LEU A 570 20.13 0.37 9.69
N TYR A 571 19.94 0.58 11.00
CA TYR A 571 20.86 1.29 11.88
C TYR A 571 21.50 0.39 12.93
N THR A 572 22.81 0.58 13.13
CA THR A 572 23.59 -0.19 14.11
C THR A 572 23.36 0.26 15.55
N SER A 573 22.90 1.50 15.77
CA SER A 573 22.62 2.03 17.11
C SER A 573 21.33 1.50 17.74
N VAL A 574 20.41 0.97 16.93
CA VAL A 574 19.15 0.41 17.42
C VAL A 574 19.42 -1.02 17.90
N VAL A 575 19.43 -1.18 19.22
CA VAL A 575 19.80 -2.42 19.89
C VAL A 575 18.85 -2.75 21.03
N GLY A 576 18.67 -4.04 21.28
CA GLY A 576 17.92 -4.55 22.42
C GLY A 576 16.49 -4.94 22.09
N PRO A 577 15.78 -5.52 23.06
CA PRO A 577 14.41 -5.94 22.84
C PRO A 577 13.48 -4.72 22.82
N ILE A 578 12.61 -4.66 21.82
CA ILE A 578 11.57 -3.66 21.65
C ILE A 578 10.25 -4.34 22.02
N GLU A 579 9.64 -3.92 23.14
CA GLU A 579 8.35 -4.45 23.58
C GLU A 579 7.26 -4.03 22.59
N ASN A 580 6.41 -4.97 22.19
CA ASN A 580 5.26 -4.68 21.35
C ASN A 580 4.27 -3.81 22.15
N PRO A 581 3.94 -2.59 21.68
CA PRO A 581 3.08 -1.65 22.41
C PRO A 581 1.67 -2.22 22.63
N TYR A 582 1.18 -3.10 21.74
CA TYR A 582 -0.15 -3.70 21.81
C TYR A 582 -0.20 -4.96 22.69
N TYR A 583 0.95 -5.46 23.17
CA TYR A 583 1.01 -6.73 23.89
C TYR A 583 0.14 -6.76 25.15
N LYS A 584 0.21 -5.71 25.98
CA LYS A 584 -0.52 -5.65 27.26
C LYS A 584 -2.03 -5.61 27.04
N GLU A 585 -2.48 -4.75 26.14
CA GLU A 585 -3.88 -4.62 25.78
C GLU A 585 -4.44 -5.94 25.23
N HIS A 586 -3.72 -6.59 24.31
CA HIS A 586 -4.13 -7.89 23.79
C HIS A 586 -4.21 -8.97 24.88
N MET A 587 -3.25 -9.01 25.80
CA MET A 587 -3.31 -9.96 26.92
C MET A 587 -4.48 -9.69 27.87
N GLU A 588 -4.84 -8.43 28.10
CA GLU A 588 -6.04 -8.09 28.88
C GLU A 588 -7.31 -8.56 28.18
N ASN A 589 -7.42 -8.34 26.86
CA ASN A 589 -8.53 -8.82 26.04
C ASN A 589 -8.61 -10.36 26.01
N PHE A 590 -7.47 -11.04 25.95
CA PHE A 590 -7.44 -12.51 26.02
C PHE A 590 -7.90 -13.04 27.37
N ASN A 591 -7.55 -12.36 28.47
CA ASN A 591 -8.04 -12.76 29.79
C ASN A 591 -9.57 -12.58 29.91
N ILE A 592 -10.14 -11.52 29.33
CA ILE A 592 -11.60 -11.34 29.27
C ILE A 592 -12.23 -12.51 28.49
N ARG A 593 -11.70 -12.81 27.30
CA ARG A 593 -12.20 -13.90 26.45
C ARG A 593 -12.06 -15.27 27.12
N LEU A 594 -10.96 -15.50 27.85
CA LEU A 594 -10.73 -16.74 28.59
C LEU A 594 -11.82 -16.97 29.65
N GLU A 595 -12.21 -15.92 30.37
CA GLU A 595 -13.28 -16.00 31.37
C GLU A 595 -14.65 -16.23 30.72
N GLU A 596 -14.93 -15.62 29.56
CA GLU A 596 -16.14 -15.90 28.80
C GLU A 596 -16.24 -17.37 28.36
N LEU A 597 -15.14 -17.93 27.83
CA LEU A 597 -15.08 -19.32 27.39
C LEU A 597 -15.28 -20.29 28.57
N LYS A 598 -14.66 -20.01 29.73
CA LYS A 598 -14.88 -20.78 30.95
C LYS A 598 -16.35 -20.75 31.38
N GLN A 599 -16.99 -19.58 31.38
CA GLN A 599 -18.42 -19.46 31.70
C GLN A 599 -19.32 -20.17 30.68
N SER A 600 -18.94 -20.15 29.40
CA SER A 600 -19.66 -20.88 28.34
C SER A 600 -19.59 -22.39 28.59
N LEU A 601 -18.42 -22.91 28.94
CA LEU A 601 -18.23 -24.32 29.27
C LEU A 601 -19.03 -24.75 30.51
N GLU A 602 -19.15 -23.88 31.53
CA GLU A 602 -19.98 -24.14 32.71
C GLU A 602 -21.48 -24.22 32.37
N LYS A 603 -21.94 -23.43 31.40
CA LYS A 603 -23.35 -23.34 30.98
C LYS A 603 -23.72 -24.33 29.87
N ALA A 604 -22.73 -24.90 29.18
CA ALA A 604 -22.93 -25.84 28.08
C ALA A 604 -23.67 -27.09 28.56
N ASP A 605 -24.61 -27.56 27.74
CA ASP A 605 -25.28 -28.83 28.00
C ASP A 605 -24.38 -30.04 27.67
N GLU A 606 -24.87 -31.24 27.93
CA GLU A 606 -24.09 -32.48 27.76
C GLU A 606 -23.68 -32.75 26.30
N PHE A 607 -24.36 -32.15 25.33
CA PHE A 607 -24.06 -32.29 23.91
C PHE A 607 -23.03 -31.24 23.44
N GLU A 608 -23.05 -30.05 24.03
CA GLU A 608 -22.16 -28.92 23.67
C GLU A 608 -20.86 -28.90 24.48
N LYS A 609 -20.77 -29.65 25.58
CA LYS A 609 -19.66 -29.58 26.54
C LYS A 609 -18.30 -29.95 25.93
N GLN A 610 -18.26 -30.92 25.01
CA GLN A 610 -17.00 -31.31 24.37
C GLN A 610 -16.49 -30.21 23.44
N ASP A 611 -17.38 -29.59 22.65
CA ASP A 611 -17.01 -28.50 21.74
C ASP A 611 -16.59 -27.25 22.52
N ALA A 612 -17.30 -26.93 23.61
CA ALA A 612 -16.93 -25.84 24.50
C ALA A 612 -15.56 -26.07 25.17
N GLN A 613 -15.22 -27.32 25.50
CA GLN A 613 -13.92 -27.68 26.07
C GLN A 613 -12.80 -27.54 25.03
N ASN A 614 -13.01 -28.06 23.80
CA ASN A 614 -12.04 -27.93 22.72
C ASN A 614 -11.75 -26.45 22.41
N ASN A 615 -12.79 -25.61 22.30
CA ASN A 615 -12.62 -24.17 22.10
C ASN A 615 -11.80 -23.48 23.21
N LEU A 616 -11.96 -23.92 24.46
CA LEU A 616 -11.18 -23.40 25.58
C LEU A 616 -9.72 -23.85 25.50
N ASP A 617 -9.48 -25.12 25.19
CA ASP A 617 -8.14 -25.69 25.08
C ASP A 617 -7.36 -25.04 23.93
N ASP A 618 -7.99 -24.90 22.75
CA ASP A 618 -7.41 -24.23 21.58
C ASP A 618 -7.08 -22.76 21.91
N PHE A 619 -7.97 -22.05 22.62
CA PHE A 619 -7.73 -20.67 22.99
C PHE A 619 -6.60 -20.51 24.03
N VAL A 620 -6.48 -21.44 24.98
CA VAL A 620 -5.37 -21.46 25.94
C VAL A 620 -4.05 -21.74 25.25
N GLU A 621 -4.03 -22.64 24.27
CA GLU A 621 -2.84 -22.90 23.44
C GLU A 621 -2.45 -21.66 22.62
N TYR A 622 -3.42 -21.03 21.96
CA TYR A 622 -3.20 -19.78 21.22
C TYR A 622 -2.64 -18.66 22.11
N MET A 623 -3.23 -18.46 23.29
CA MET A 623 -2.77 -17.46 24.26
C MET A 623 -1.32 -17.76 24.70
N SER A 624 -1.01 -19.02 24.97
CA SER A 624 0.35 -19.47 25.32
C SER A 624 1.34 -19.32 24.17
N HIS A 625 0.90 -19.46 22.93
CA HIS A 625 1.72 -19.17 21.75
C HIS A 625 1.99 -17.66 21.66
N TYR A 626 0.95 -16.82 21.73
CA TYR A 626 1.08 -15.36 21.68
C TYR A 626 1.97 -14.80 22.80
N GLU A 627 1.86 -15.31 24.03
CA GLU A 627 2.75 -14.93 25.13
C GLU A 627 4.23 -15.19 24.83
N ARG A 628 4.53 -16.25 24.07
CA ARG A 628 5.90 -16.62 23.68
C ARG A 628 6.41 -15.82 22.48
N THR A 629 5.55 -15.47 21.52
CA THR A 629 5.97 -14.95 20.21
C THR A 629 5.69 -13.47 19.98
N ALA A 630 4.68 -12.89 20.63
CA ALA A 630 4.20 -11.53 20.29
C ALA A 630 4.55 -10.45 21.30
N LYS A 631 5.24 -10.80 22.40
CA LYS A 631 5.66 -9.84 23.43
C LYS A 631 6.64 -8.79 22.90
N TRP A 632 7.48 -9.18 21.96
CA TRP A 632 8.55 -8.34 21.42
C TRP A 632 8.29 -8.09 19.94
N GLU A 633 8.29 -6.82 19.51
CA GLU A 633 8.41 -6.46 18.09
C GLU A 633 9.79 -6.83 17.56
N LEU A 634 10.80 -6.70 18.40
CA LEU A 634 12.15 -7.18 18.16
C LEU A 634 12.65 -7.79 19.46
N SER A 635 12.91 -9.09 19.51
CA SER A 635 13.49 -9.71 20.69
C SER A 635 15.02 -9.55 20.70
N GLU A 636 15.65 -9.77 21.86
CA GLU A 636 17.12 -9.74 21.94
C GLU A 636 17.76 -10.84 21.08
N SER A 637 17.16 -12.04 21.06
CA SER A 637 17.63 -13.15 20.23
C SER A 637 17.42 -12.87 18.75
N ALA A 638 16.29 -12.29 18.33
CA ALA A 638 16.09 -11.85 16.95
C ALA A 638 17.12 -10.80 16.52
N SER A 639 17.40 -9.79 17.37
CA SER A 639 18.43 -8.78 17.11
C SER A 639 19.83 -9.41 16.93
N ASN A 640 20.18 -10.42 17.74
CA ASN A 640 21.46 -11.12 17.64
C ASN A 640 21.55 -12.00 16.39
N ILE A 641 20.48 -12.71 16.04
CA ILE A 641 20.38 -13.49 14.80
C ILE A 641 20.56 -12.56 13.59
N TYR A 642 19.83 -11.44 13.57
CA TYR A 642 19.94 -10.44 12.53
C TYR A 642 21.38 -9.93 12.36
N LYS A 643 22.05 -9.54 13.45
CA LYS A 643 23.46 -9.09 13.42
C LYS A 643 24.40 -10.15 12.84
N GLY A 644 24.13 -11.44 13.09
CA GLY A 644 24.90 -12.54 12.50
C GLY A 644 24.70 -12.70 11.00
N LEU A 645 23.58 -12.21 10.45
CA LEU A 645 23.24 -12.26 9.03
C LEU A 645 23.48 -10.93 8.30
N ALA A 646 23.61 -9.81 9.02
CA ALA A 646 23.71 -8.47 8.44
C ALA A 646 24.87 -8.33 7.45
N ASP A 647 25.99 -9.02 7.68
CA ASP A 647 27.11 -9.03 6.75
C ASP A 647 26.78 -9.74 5.42
N MET A 648 25.84 -10.68 5.40
CA MET A 648 25.40 -11.39 4.19
C MET A 648 24.46 -10.56 3.31
N ILE A 649 23.88 -9.50 3.85
CA ILE A 649 23.07 -8.55 3.07
C ILE A 649 23.96 -7.94 1.99
N TYR A 650 23.46 -7.94 0.76
CA TYR A 650 24.19 -7.43 -0.39
C TYR A 650 23.28 -6.57 -1.26
N ILE A 651 23.62 -5.28 -1.35
CA ILE A 651 22.98 -4.34 -2.26
C ILE A 651 23.98 -4.07 -3.37
N GLU A 652 23.72 -4.66 -4.52
CA GLU A 652 24.63 -4.60 -5.65
C GLU A 652 24.77 -3.20 -6.22
N SER A 653 25.97 -2.90 -6.73
CA SER A 653 26.12 -1.78 -7.66
C SER A 653 25.60 -2.11 -9.05
N TYR A 654 25.68 -3.36 -9.51
CA TYR A 654 25.14 -3.72 -10.82
C TYR A 654 24.92 -5.22 -10.92
N ASN A 655 23.67 -5.63 -11.15
CA ASN A 655 23.30 -7.00 -11.45
C ASN A 655 22.95 -7.13 -12.95
N PRO A 656 23.75 -7.87 -13.75
CA PRO A 656 23.52 -8.01 -15.18
C PRO A 656 22.29 -8.86 -15.52
N PHE A 657 21.86 -9.76 -14.64
CA PHE A 657 20.66 -10.55 -14.86
C PHE A 657 19.40 -9.70 -14.68
N GLN A 658 19.38 -8.79 -13.71
CA GLN A 658 18.31 -7.79 -13.58
C GLN A 658 18.20 -6.91 -14.84
N ALA A 659 19.34 -6.46 -15.39
CA ALA A 659 19.35 -5.72 -16.65
C ALA A 659 18.84 -6.57 -17.82
N LEU A 660 19.17 -7.87 -17.83
CA LEU A 660 18.70 -8.81 -18.84
C LEU A 660 17.18 -8.95 -18.82
N ILE A 661 16.56 -9.17 -17.66
CA ILE A 661 15.09 -9.30 -17.52
C ILE A 661 14.37 -8.09 -18.13
N ILE A 662 14.88 -6.87 -17.86
CA ILE A 662 14.29 -5.63 -18.38
C ILE A 662 14.46 -5.53 -19.91
N SER A 663 15.63 -5.89 -20.43
CA SER A 663 15.93 -5.75 -21.87
C SER A 663 15.32 -6.85 -22.74
N GLU A 664 15.06 -8.04 -22.18
CA GLU A 664 14.71 -9.25 -22.92
C GLU A 664 13.61 -10.06 -22.19
N PRO A 665 12.42 -9.48 -21.94
CA PRO A 665 11.36 -10.13 -21.16
C PRO A 665 10.85 -11.43 -21.80
N GLU A 666 10.91 -11.54 -23.13
CA GLU A 666 10.51 -12.74 -23.87
C GLU A 666 11.39 -13.97 -23.54
N LEU A 667 12.66 -13.76 -23.17
CA LEU A 667 13.55 -14.85 -22.77
C LEU A 667 13.08 -15.50 -21.47
N MET A 668 12.57 -14.71 -20.52
CA MET A 668 12.05 -15.22 -19.25
C MET A 668 10.70 -15.91 -19.44
N GLN A 669 9.80 -15.35 -20.25
CA GLN A 669 8.50 -15.96 -20.56
C GLN A 669 8.62 -17.37 -21.16
N GLY A 670 9.69 -17.64 -21.92
CA GLY A 670 9.96 -18.96 -22.50
C GLY A 670 10.89 -19.87 -21.69
N ALA A 671 11.46 -19.38 -20.58
CA ALA A 671 12.55 -20.06 -19.87
C ALA A 671 12.15 -21.48 -19.41
N ASP A 672 10.90 -21.67 -18.98
CA ASP A 672 10.42 -22.93 -18.41
C ASP A 672 10.34 -24.10 -19.38
N THR A 673 10.19 -23.79 -20.66
CA THR A 673 10.06 -24.81 -21.72
C THR A 673 11.32 -24.97 -22.55
N MET A 674 12.33 -24.13 -22.33
CA MET A 674 13.56 -24.12 -23.09
C MET A 674 14.52 -25.23 -22.60
N PRO A 675 15.20 -25.96 -23.52
CA PRO A 675 16.28 -26.86 -23.13
C PRO A 675 17.34 -26.14 -22.29
N ILE A 676 17.83 -26.78 -21.23
CA ILE A 676 18.74 -26.17 -20.24
C ILE A 676 20.00 -25.59 -20.90
N ASP A 677 20.59 -26.32 -21.84
CA ASP A 677 21.79 -25.89 -22.59
C ASP A 677 21.52 -24.63 -23.42
N MET A 678 20.38 -24.57 -24.08
CA MET A 678 19.96 -23.40 -24.85
C MET A 678 19.65 -22.19 -23.97
N LEU A 679 18.98 -22.41 -22.83
CA LEU A 679 18.66 -21.36 -21.87
C LEU A 679 19.93 -20.74 -21.28
N LEU A 680 20.80 -21.58 -20.70
CA LEU A 680 22.02 -21.14 -20.03
C LEU A 680 22.99 -20.47 -21.01
N SER A 681 23.18 -21.01 -22.21
CA SER A 681 24.05 -20.39 -23.22
C SER A 681 23.51 -19.04 -23.74
N SER A 682 22.19 -18.90 -23.84
CA SER A 682 21.53 -17.64 -24.23
C SER A 682 21.71 -16.57 -23.15
N ILE A 683 21.48 -16.93 -21.88
CA ILE A 683 21.69 -16.06 -20.73
C ILE A 683 23.17 -15.63 -20.66
N ASP A 684 24.10 -16.59 -20.71
CA ASP A 684 25.54 -16.33 -20.59
C ASP A 684 26.04 -15.36 -21.67
N SER A 685 25.63 -15.58 -22.93
CA SER A 685 26.01 -14.72 -24.06
C SER A 685 25.50 -13.29 -23.90
N LYS A 686 24.25 -13.11 -23.46
CA LYS A 686 23.65 -11.78 -23.27
C LYS A 686 24.22 -11.06 -22.04
N ILE A 687 24.49 -11.77 -20.93
CA ILE A 687 25.15 -11.19 -19.76
C ILE A 687 26.54 -10.68 -20.11
N LYS A 688 27.34 -11.44 -20.86
CA LYS A 688 28.68 -11.01 -21.28
C LYS A 688 28.64 -9.72 -22.12
N LEU A 689 27.60 -9.55 -22.94
CA LEU A 689 27.36 -8.30 -23.68
C LEU A 689 27.05 -7.14 -22.72
N LEU A 690 26.07 -7.32 -21.83
CA LEU A 690 25.66 -6.29 -20.86
C LEU A 690 26.81 -5.85 -19.93
N GLN A 691 27.65 -6.79 -19.49
CA GLN A 691 28.84 -6.49 -18.69
C GLN A 691 29.93 -5.72 -19.44
N THR A 692 29.93 -5.79 -20.78
CA THR A 692 30.86 -5.04 -21.63
C THR A 692 30.35 -3.61 -21.85
N GLU A 693 29.04 -3.43 -21.94
CA GLU A 693 28.39 -2.12 -22.14
C GLU A 693 28.29 -1.29 -20.84
N SER A 694 28.31 -1.94 -19.68
CA SER A 694 28.22 -1.27 -18.37
C SER A 694 29.56 -0.74 -17.82
N LYS A 695 30.69 -1.08 -18.46
CA LYS A 695 32.04 -0.56 -18.15
C LYS A 695 32.36 0.66 -19.00
#